data_AF-A0ABD1F9V9-F1
#
_entry.id   AF-A0ABD1F9V9-F1
#
_cell.length_a   1.000
_cell.length_b   1.000
_cell.length_c   1.000
_cell.angle_alpha   90.00
_cell.angle_beta   90.00
_cell.angle_gamma   90.00
#
_symmetry.space_group_name_H-M   'P 1'
#
loop_
_entity.id
_entity.type
_entity.pdbx_description
1 polymer ?
#
loop_
_entity_poly.entity_id
_entity_poly.type
_entity_poly.pdbx_seq_one_letter_code
_entity_poly.pdbx_strand_id
1 'polypeptide(L)'
;MKDKEILIKLVKQTLLCLLSYALGYSGCSLIWILLPVILGIVKQKQSQRLFTKQLLTRKLVFNEEKLVFQSFSDLPAWVQFPDIEKTEWLNRIIKQLWPKVNIYIHDIVKELLQKKLNKKIGKYGLSGLTVEKLTVGVIPFRIGGIVVFENVSDNEIVLDLDVSYAGDCDIILKYSKVTGGIKNFQLYGRLRVVLKPLINELPLAGGIEAFFINPPHIDFSLDGLASVLEFPMLSILLKKVVLDTISSVMVLPNKFPIRLNKKVSKQQIRFPNPKGVLRVHLVQGRQLFQKDLTLSGQHTCDPYAVLTIGDQEFKTTVKDHTDRPLWDYWCEFIIEEIIGVFLYVTVWDKDYIQEDETLGRTKVELSQLVENSNVDMWLKLQNVEHGEIQLRTTWLTLSTNHDDMKYAQNEIQELQVSSLSTGILLIFVNHADDLMPVNTKNPELFVLIKVGEQEMSTKINKNPNDPAWEEGFMCLITSLEKNITFNVIDDKHGEILGEFVYNTDALFEEEDLQIKNQTFRLSQCKSSGKINLSITLRILTNPTFNHTAESEKSSDGHEEENETVNISDEELSSRTTRNREKRSNLSRSSSISSSTSENNDNVKTDFPSNAKIKLTLRYSVQRQKLIVQVHHIEDLHLEDVKGLYVKLYLLPERHKDSKRKTQVVRTENNPIFNETFEFLISQDELGSKHLEVSICEERVIKNEPIEKVVIDLEKLSLVLPYTRFFNLYKKAHAN
;
A
#
# COMPACT_ATOMS: atom_id res chain seq x y z
N MET A 1 22.10 -27.36 -51.07
CA MET A 1 21.13 -26.66 -50.19
C MET A 1 21.19 -25.16 -50.41
N LYS A 2 22.36 -24.52 -50.23
CA LYS A 2 22.60 -23.09 -50.51
C LYS A 2 21.99 -22.61 -51.83
N ASP A 3 22.04 -23.44 -52.85
CA ASP A 3 21.53 -23.22 -54.21
C ASP A 3 20.02 -22.94 -54.24
N LYS A 4 19.24 -23.62 -53.38
CA LYS A 4 17.80 -23.35 -53.20
C LYS A 4 17.56 -22.02 -52.47
N GLU A 5 18.39 -21.65 -51.49
CA GLU A 5 18.29 -20.33 -50.84
C GLU A 5 18.66 -19.18 -51.78
N ILE A 6 19.67 -19.38 -52.63
CA ILE A 6 20.07 -18.43 -53.67
C ILE A 6 18.94 -18.28 -54.69
N LEU A 7 18.35 -19.38 -55.18
CA LEU A 7 17.20 -19.34 -56.09
C LEU A 7 15.99 -18.64 -55.47
N ILE A 8 15.66 -18.91 -54.20
CA ILE A 8 14.55 -18.27 -53.49
C ILE A 8 14.81 -16.77 -53.28
N LYS A 9 16.07 -16.36 -53.00
CA LYS A 9 16.45 -14.93 -52.96
C LYS A 9 16.29 -14.27 -54.32
N LEU A 10 16.78 -14.91 -55.39
CA LEU A 10 16.70 -14.38 -56.75
C LEU A 10 15.23 -14.20 -57.19
N VAL A 11 14.37 -15.20 -56.96
CA VAL A 11 12.93 -15.14 -57.26
C VAL A 11 12.22 -14.06 -56.44
N LYS A 12 12.57 -13.88 -55.16
CA LYS A 12 12.03 -12.76 -54.36
C LYS A 12 12.48 -11.39 -54.88
N GLN A 13 13.72 -11.27 -55.35
CA GLN A 13 14.24 -10.02 -55.91
C GLN A 13 13.60 -9.69 -57.27
N THR A 14 13.49 -10.66 -58.18
CA THR A 14 12.83 -10.43 -59.48
C THR A 14 11.36 -10.11 -59.31
N LEU A 15 10.64 -10.81 -58.42
CA LEU A 15 9.22 -10.53 -58.15
C LEU A 15 9.00 -9.17 -57.48
N LEU A 16 9.92 -8.72 -56.60
CA LEU A 16 9.88 -7.36 -56.04
C LEU A 16 10.09 -6.28 -57.12
N CYS A 17 11.05 -6.48 -58.03
CA CYS A 17 11.27 -5.60 -59.17
C CYS A 17 10.02 -5.54 -60.08
N LEU A 18 9.42 -6.69 -60.39
CA LEU A 18 8.23 -6.79 -61.25
C LEU A 18 7.01 -6.11 -60.61
N LEU A 19 6.85 -6.26 -59.28
CA LEU A 19 5.82 -5.53 -58.52
C LEU A 19 6.06 -4.01 -58.56
N SER A 20 7.31 -3.56 -58.38
CA SER A 20 7.64 -2.12 -58.44
C SER A 20 7.43 -1.51 -59.84
N TYR A 21 7.67 -2.29 -60.89
CA TYR A 21 7.39 -1.91 -62.28
C TYR A 21 5.89 -1.80 -62.55
N ALA A 22 5.09 -2.77 -62.07
CA ALA A 22 3.63 -2.73 -62.19
C ALA A 22 3.02 -1.54 -61.42
N LEU A 23 3.51 -1.25 -60.21
CA LEU A 23 3.09 -0.09 -59.42
C LEU A 23 3.46 1.23 -60.12
N GLY A 24 4.66 1.34 -60.70
CA GLY A 24 5.06 2.48 -61.52
C GLY A 24 4.18 2.67 -62.76
N TYR A 25 3.83 1.58 -63.45
CA TYR A 25 2.93 1.61 -64.61
C TYR A 25 1.50 2.06 -64.25
N SER A 26 1.06 1.81 -63.02
CA SER A 26 -0.25 2.27 -62.50
C SER A 26 -0.29 3.75 -62.08
N GLY A 27 0.81 4.50 -62.22
CA GLY A 27 0.88 5.92 -61.86
C GLY A 27 1.00 6.19 -60.35
N CYS A 28 1.19 5.17 -59.52
CA CYS A 28 1.38 5.34 -58.08
C CYS A 28 2.70 6.07 -57.77
N SER A 29 2.65 7.04 -56.84
CA SER A 29 3.83 7.82 -56.44
C SER A 29 4.95 6.94 -55.88
N LEU A 30 6.20 7.26 -56.27
CA LEU A 30 7.45 6.60 -55.85
C LEU A 30 7.59 6.46 -54.32
N ILE A 31 6.92 7.33 -53.54
CA ILE A 31 6.85 7.26 -52.08
C ILE A 31 6.40 5.87 -51.60
N TRP A 32 5.43 5.24 -52.26
CA TRP A 32 4.93 3.90 -51.89
C TRP A 32 5.91 2.76 -52.18
N ILE A 33 6.89 2.96 -53.06
CA ILE A 33 7.97 2.01 -53.34
C ILE A 33 9.14 2.23 -52.36
N LEU A 34 9.37 3.48 -51.93
CA LEU A 34 10.41 3.84 -50.97
C LEU A 34 10.03 3.51 -49.52
N LEU A 35 8.76 3.66 -49.12
CA LEU A 35 8.30 3.43 -47.75
C LEU A 35 8.65 2.02 -47.21
N PRO A 36 8.41 0.90 -47.93
CA PRO A 36 8.78 -0.44 -47.46
C PRO A 36 10.29 -0.65 -47.36
N VAL A 37 11.07 -0.01 -48.24
CA VAL A 37 12.55 -0.08 -48.23
C VAL A 37 13.10 0.68 -47.03
N ILE A 38 12.59 1.88 -46.75
CA ILE A 38 12.97 2.69 -45.58
C ILE A 38 12.59 1.96 -44.28
N LEU A 39 11.36 1.43 -44.18
CA LEU A 39 10.93 0.62 -43.03
C LEU A 39 11.78 -0.65 -42.87
N GLY A 40 12.17 -1.31 -43.97
CA GLY A 40 13.09 -2.43 -43.98
C GLY A 40 14.47 -2.07 -43.42
N ILE A 41 15.07 -0.97 -43.89
CA ILE A 41 16.37 -0.47 -43.43
C ILE A 41 16.32 -0.04 -41.95
N VAL A 42 15.26 0.65 -41.53
CA VAL A 42 15.04 1.03 -40.12
C VAL A 42 14.92 -0.21 -39.24
N LYS A 43 14.08 -1.18 -39.62
CA LYS A 43 13.90 -2.45 -38.89
C LYS A 43 15.19 -3.28 -38.83
N GLN A 44 15.97 -3.30 -39.90
CA GLN A 44 17.29 -3.97 -39.94
C GLN A 44 18.31 -3.27 -39.03
N LYS A 45 18.39 -1.94 -39.07
CA LYS A 45 19.31 -1.13 -38.26
C LYS A 45 18.93 -1.14 -36.77
N GLN A 46 17.63 -1.20 -36.46
CA GLN A 46 17.11 -1.37 -35.10
C GLN A 46 17.39 -2.79 -34.57
N SER A 47 17.17 -3.82 -35.39
CA SER A 47 17.53 -5.21 -35.07
C SER A 47 19.02 -5.38 -34.79
N GLN A 48 19.90 -4.80 -35.63
CA GLN A 48 21.35 -4.81 -35.40
C GLN A 48 21.76 -4.07 -34.13
N ARG A 49 21.10 -2.94 -33.78
CA ARG A 49 21.32 -2.23 -32.51
C ARG A 49 20.92 -3.08 -31.31
N LEU A 50 19.76 -3.74 -31.36
CA LEU A 50 19.29 -4.65 -30.30
C LEU A 50 20.22 -5.86 -30.13
N PHE A 51 20.60 -6.52 -31.22
CA PHE A 51 21.54 -7.65 -31.21
C PHE A 51 22.93 -7.25 -30.67
N THR A 52 23.42 -6.05 -31.00
CA THR A 52 24.68 -5.54 -30.46
C THR A 52 24.57 -5.24 -28.97
N LYS A 53 23.47 -4.64 -28.49
CA LYS A 53 23.21 -4.47 -27.06
C LYS A 53 23.16 -5.83 -26.34
N GLN A 54 22.41 -6.80 -26.85
CA GLN A 54 22.30 -8.14 -26.26
C GLN A 54 23.65 -8.89 -26.23
N LEU A 55 24.50 -8.73 -27.25
CA LEU A 55 25.87 -9.25 -27.25
C LEU A 55 26.77 -8.56 -26.23
N LEU A 56 26.59 -7.26 -25.98
CA LEU A 56 27.31 -6.53 -24.94
C LEU A 56 26.85 -6.95 -23.54
N THR A 57 25.54 -7.00 -23.26
CA THR A 57 24.98 -7.53 -22.01
C THR A 57 25.49 -8.94 -21.72
N ARG A 58 25.46 -9.83 -22.73
CA ARG A 58 26.01 -11.19 -22.61
C ARG A 58 27.51 -11.20 -22.29
N LYS A 59 28.30 -10.29 -22.86
CA LYS A 59 29.74 -10.17 -22.55
C LYS A 59 30.00 -9.58 -21.16
N LEU A 60 29.19 -8.62 -20.71
CA LEU A 60 29.30 -8.00 -19.38
C LEU A 60 29.08 -9.04 -18.27
N VAL A 61 28.04 -9.86 -18.37
CA VAL A 61 27.72 -10.95 -17.42
C VAL A 61 28.84 -12.02 -17.31
N PHE A 62 29.74 -12.10 -18.30
CA PHE A 62 30.86 -13.06 -18.30
C PHE A 62 32.23 -12.45 -17.96
N ASN A 63 32.40 -11.13 -17.87
CA ASN A 63 33.75 -10.53 -17.84
C ASN A 63 33.80 -9.11 -17.20
N GLU A 64 33.71 -9.02 -15.87
CA GLU A 64 33.69 -7.72 -15.15
C GLU A 64 35.02 -6.91 -15.28
N GLU A 65 36.18 -7.57 -15.24
CA GLU A 65 37.47 -6.94 -14.87
C GLU A 65 38.06 -5.92 -15.87
N LYS A 66 37.51 -5.79 -17.10
CA LYS A 66 38.15 -4.97 -18.16
C LYS A 66 37.27 -3.90 -18.81
N LEU A 67 36.09 -3.59 -18.27
CA LEU A 67 35.21 -2.53 -18.80
C LEU A 67 34.62 -1.58 -17.74
N VAL A 68 35.22 -1.53 -16.54
CA VAL A 68 34.80 -0.69 -15.41
C VAL A 68 34.74 0.83 -15.73
N PHE A 69 35.39 1.29 -16.81
CA PHE A 69 35.59 2.72 -17.11
C PHE A 69 34.66 3.34 -18.18
N GLN A 70 33.61 2.66 -18.66
CA GLN A 70 32.82 3.18 -19.81
C GLN A 70 31.28 3.23 -19.69
N SER A 71 30.69 2.89 -18.53
CA SER A 71 29.26 3.07 -18.26
C SER A 71 29.04 3.60 -16.83
N PHE A 72 28.87 4.91 -16.69
CA PHE A 72 28.78 5.59 -15.38
C PHE A 72 27.37 5.63 -14.75
N SER A 73 26.36 4.99 -15.34
CA SER A 73 24.98 4.97 -14.80
C SER A 73 24.70 3.80 -13.86
N ASP A 74 25.19 2.61 -14.20
CA ASP A 74 24.81 1.34 -13.57
C ASP A 74 26.07 0.55 -13.22
N LEU A 75 26.78 0.98 -12.18
CA LEU A 75 27.83 0.18 -11.56
C LEU A 75 27.18 -0.97 -10.77
N PRO A 76 27.77 -2.18 -10.73
CA PRO A 76 27.25 -3.26 -9.89
C PRO A 76 27.10 -2.83 -8.43
N ALA A 77 26.11 -3.36 -7.71
CA ALA A 77 25.76 -2.87 -6.38
C ALA A 77 26.94 -2.93 -5.39
N TRP A 78 27.82 -3.93 -5.47
CA TRP A 78 29.06 -4.05 -4.68
C TRP A 78 30.14 -3.00 -4.99
N VAL A 79 29.97 -2.17 -6.02
CA VAL A 79 30.79 -0.97 -6.30
C VAL A 79 30.14 0.28 -5.71
N GLN A 80 28.81 0.31 -5.61
CA GLN A 80 28.03 1.45 -5.13
C GLN A 80 27.83 1.42 -3.60
N PHE A 81 27.85 0.23 -3.00
CA PHE A 81 27.64 -0.02 -1.57
C PHE A 81 28.70 -0.99 -1.05
N PRO A 82 29.44 -0.66 0.03
CA PRO A 82 30.54 -1.48 0.54
C PRO A 82 30.06 -2.78 1.21
N ASP A 83 28.79 -2.85 1.61
CA ASP A 83 28.22 -3.88 2.48
C ASP A 83 27.71 -5.12 1.72
N ILE A 84 28.04 -5.26 0.43
CA ILE A 84 27.52 -6.31 -0.46
C ILE A 84 28.61 -7.33 -0.79
N GLU A 85 28.51 -8.54 -0.25
CA GLU A 85 29.54 -9.57 -0.39
C GLU A 85 29.55 -10.25 -1.77
N LYS A 86 30.76 -10.44 -2.34
CA LYS A 86 30.97 -11.22 -3.58
C LYS A 86 31.09 -12.72 -3.33
N THR A 87 30.02 -13.48 -3.56
CA THR A 87 29.99 -14.93 -3.30
C THR A 87 30.35 -15.80 -4.52
N GLU A 88 31.56 -15.64 -5.06
CA GLU A 88 32.06 -16.52 -6.16
C GLU A 88 32.16 -17.99 -5.76
N TRP A 89 32.33 -18.29 -4.46
CA TRP A 89 32.28 -19.67 -3.95
C TRP A 89 30.89 -20.29 -4.16
N LEU A 90 29.82 -19.54 -3.95
CA LEU A 90 28.44 -19.99 -4.14
C LEU A 90 28.13 -20.18 -5.63
N ASN A 91 28.62 -19.28 -6.50
CA ASN A 91 28.53 -19.46 -7.95
C ASN A 91 29.23 -20.75 -8.44
N ARG A 92 30.33 -21.18 -7.77
CA ARG A 92 30.98 -22.48 -8.05
C ARG A 92 30.17 -23.69 -7.55
N ILE A 93 29.41 -23.55 -6.46
CA ILE A 93 28.49 -24.59 -5.97
C ILE A 93 27.28 -24.73 -6.91
N ILE A 94 26.63 -23.61 -7.26
CA ILE A 94 25.48 -23.59 -8.18
C ILE A 94 25.87 -24.25 -9.52
N LYS A 95 27.06 -23.94 -10.06
CA LYS A 95 27.58 -24.57 -11.29
C LYS A 95 27.73 -26.09 -11.20
N GLN A 96 28.04 -26.65 -10.03
CA GLN A 96 28.15 -28.10 -9.82
C GLN A 96 26.77 -28.75 -9.62
N LEU A 97 25.84 -28.08 -8.93
CA LEU A 97 24.47 -28.55 -8.74
C LEU A 97 23.60 -28.40 -10.00
N TRP A 98 23.98 -27.52 -10.94
CA TRP A 98 23.18 -27.13 -12.10
C TRP A 98 22.60 -28.30 -12.93
N PRO A 99 23.32 -29.41 -13.19
CA PRO A 99 22.74 -30.55 -13.92
C PRO A 99 21.56 -31.22 -13.20
N LYS A 100 21.48 -31.14 -11.87
CA LYS A 100 20.34 -31.62 -11.07
C LYS A 100 19.24 -30.57 -10.98
N VAL A 101 19.62 -29.30 -10.80
CA VAL A 101 18.70 -28.15 -10.77
C VAL A 101 17.92 -28.02 -12.08
N ASN A 102 18.57 -28.17 -13.24
CA ASN A 102 17.94 -28.14 -14.56
C ASN A 102 16.86 -29.24 -14.73
N ILE A 103 17.08 -30.44 -14.18
CA ILE A 103 16.07 -31.52 -14.19
C ILE A 103 14.88 -31.14 -13.29
N TYR A 104 15.14 -30.69 -12.06
CA TYR A 104 14.09 -30.30 -11.12
C TYR A 104 13.23 -29.12 -11.63
N ILE A 105 13.86 -28.09 -12.19
CA ILE A 105 13.18 -26.91 -12.74
C ILE A 105 12.39 -27.26 -14.01
N HIS A 106 12.86 -28.21 -14.83
CA HIS A 106 12.20 -28.58 -16.08
C HIS A 106 10.72 -28.94 -15.88
N ASP A 107 10.43 -29.89 -14.99
CA ASP A 107 9.08 -30.43 -14.84
C ASP A 107 8.12 -29.38 -14.26
N ILE A 108 8.56 -28.68 -13.21
CA ILE A 108 7.80 -27.61 -12.54
C ILE A 108 7.46 -26.48 -13.51
N VAL A 109 8.47 -25.96 -14.22
CA VAL A 109 8.28 -24.82 -15.13
C VAL A 109 7.47 -25.23 -16.36
N LYS A 110 7.63 -26.46 -16.86
CA LYS A 110 6.83 -26.97 -17.99
C LYS A 110 5.34 -27.07 -17.64
N GLU A 111 4.98 -27.61 -16.48
CA GLU A 111 3.58 -27.71 -16.06
C GLU A 111 2.96 -26.32 -15.86
N LEU A 112 3.61 -25.46 -15.08
CA LEU A 112 3.10 -24.14 -14.72
C LEU A 112 2.95 -23.21 -15.94
N LEU A 113 3.94 -23.18 -16.83
CA LEU A 113 3.84 -22.43 -18.08
C LEU A 113 2.69 -22.98 -18.94
N GLN A 114 2.57 -24.30 -19.13
CA GLN A 114 1.51 -24.88 -19.96
C GLN A 114 0.12 -24.51 -19.44
N LYS A 115 -0.08 -24.54 -18.12
CA LYS A 115 -1.34 -24.17 -17.45
C LYS A 115 -1.68 -22.69 -17.68
N LYS A 116 -0.70 -21.77 -17.58
CA LYS A 116 -0.92 -20.32 -17.81
C LYS A 116 -1.06 -19.96 -19.29
N LEU A 117 -0.29 -20.58 -20.19
CA LEU A 117 -0.42 -20.44 -21.64
C LEU A 117 -1.84 -20.80 -22.07
N ASN A 118 -2.36 -21.96 -21.66
CA ASN A 118 -3.72 -22.37 -21.97
C ASN A 118 -4.77 -21.35 -21.50
N LYS A 119 -4.68 -20.87 -20.24
CA LYS A 119 -5.67 -19.96 -19.65
C LYS A 119 -5.64 -18.53 -20.23
N LYS A 120 -4.47 -17.99 -20.57
CA LYS A 120 -4.36 -16.61 -21.11
C LYS A 120 -4.34 -16.55 -22.65
N ILE A 121 -3.55 -17.39 -23.32
CA ILE A 121 -3.38 -17.33 -24.78
C ILE A 121 -4.54 -17.99 -25.54
N GLY A 122 -5.24 -18.96 -24.93
CA GLY A 122 -6.46 -19.54 -25.49
C GLY A 122 -7.56 -18.52 -25.79
N LYS A 123 -7.64 -17.42 -25.03
CA LYS A 123 -8.59 -16.31 -25.27
C LYS A 123 -8.34 -15.54 -26.57
N TYR A 124 -7.13 -15.62 -27.13
CA TYR A 124 -6.74 -14.92 -28.36
C TYR A 124 -6.73 -15.84 -29.59
N GLY A 125 -7.53 -16.92 -29.58
CA GLY A 125 -7.66 -17.85 -30.72
C GLY A 125 -6.46 -18.79 -30.92
N LEU A 126 -5.49 -18.80 -30.00
CA LEU A 126 -4.30 -19.66 -30.03
C LEU A 126 -4.43 -20.85 -29.06
N SER A 127 -5.64 -21.40 -28.94
CA SER A 127 -5.95 -22.61 -28.17
C SER A 127 -5.25 -23.83 -28.79
N GLY A 128 -4.27 -24.39 -28.08
CA GLY A 128 -3.42 -25.50 -28.57
C GLY A 128 -1.92 -25.19 -28.64
N LEU A 129 -1.48 -24.03 -28.15
CA LEU A 129 -0.05 -23.73 -27.97
C LEU A 129 0.55 -24.62 -26.86
N THR A 130 1.50 -25.49 -27.20
CA THR A 130 2.09 -26.47 -26.28
C THR A 130 3.60 -26.34 -26.14
N VAL A 131 4.12 -26.61 -24.95
CA VAL A 131 5.57 -26.67 -24.66
C VAL A 131 6.07 -28.07 -25.04
N GLU A 132 6.52 -28.23 -26.27
CA GLU A 132 7.03 -29.51 -26.78
C GLU A 132 8.32 -29.90 -26.05
N LYS A 133 9.30 -28.99 -26.04
CA LYS A 133 10.57 -29.11 -25.30
C LYS A 133 10.75 -27.89 -24.40
N LEU A 134 11.24 -28.11 -23.20
CA LEU A 134 11.83 -27.06 -22.36
C LEU A 134 13.22 -27.54 -21.93
N THR A 135 14.21 -26.66 -21.94
CA THR A 135 15.53 -26.89 -21.35
C THR A 135 16.03 -25.58 -20.79
N VAL A 136 16.38 -25.54 -19.50
CA VAL A 136 16.78 -24.29 -18.82
C VAL A 136 18.10 -23.80 -19.38
N GLY A 137 19.07 -24.70 -19.57
CA GLY A 137 20.37 -24.45 -20.19
C GLY A 137 21.49 -25.26 -19.52
N VAL A 138 22.70 -25.19 -20.06
CA VAL A 138 23.93 -25.67 -19.40
C VAL A 138 24.58 -24.56 -18.56
N ILE A 139 24.28 -23.30 -18.87
CA ILE A 139 24.73 -22.11 -18.14
C ILE A 139 23.86 -21.90 -16.88
N PRO A 140 24.44 -21.87 -15.65
CA PRO A 140 23.70 -21.57 -14.42
C PRO A 140 23.38 -20.08 -14.26
N PHE A 141 22.48 -19.75 -13.33
CA PHE A 141 22.39 -18.38 -12.80
C PHE A 141 23.63 -18.02 -11.98
N ARG A 142 23.89 -16.71 -11.88
CA ARG A 142 24.91 -16.13 -11.01
C ARG A 142 24.25 -15.25 -9.97
N ILE A 143 24.77 -15.30 -8.75
CA ILE A 143 24.53 -14.30 -7.71
C ILE A 143 25.65 -13.26 -7.86
N GLY A 144 25.26 -12.00 -8.06
CA GLY A 144 26.20 -10.87 -8.22
C GLY A 144 26.67 -10.29 -6.89
N GLY A 145 25.85 -10.41 -5.85
CA GLY A 145 26.14 -10.03 -4.48
C GLY A 145 25.11 -10.59 -3.51
N ILE A 146 25.46 -10.65 -2.22
CA ILE A 146 24.56 -11.00 -1.11
C ILE A 146 24.54 -9.85 -0.11
N VAL A 147 23.35 -9.55 0.41
CA VAL A 147 23.14 -8.77 1.64
C VAL A 147 22.50 -9.68 2.67
N VAL A 148 23.00 -9.66 3.90
CA VAL A 148 22.34 -10.26 5.07
C VAL A 148 21.84 -9.12 5.95
N PHE A 149 20.61 -9.24 6.46
CA PHE A 149 20.07 -8.25 7.39
C PHE A 149 20.31 -8.71 8.82
N GLU A 150 21.00 -7.88 9.62
CA GLU A 150 21.36 -8.21 11.00
C GLU A 150 20.25 -7.83 12.00
N ASN A 151 19.57 -6.71 11.77
CA ASN A 151 18.47 -6.22 12.61
C ASN A 151 17.12 -6.86 12.21
N VAL A 152 17.00 -8.18 12.37
CA VAL A 152 15.76 -8.94 12.13
C VAL A 152 15.38 -9.71 13.40
N SER A 153 14.13 -10.17 13.49
CA SER A 153 13.64 -11.03 14.58
C SER A 153 14.54 -12.26 14.77
N ASP A 154 14.88 -12.58 16.02
CA ASP A 154 15.73 -13.72 16.46
C ASP A 154 15.30 -15.11 15.93
N ASN A 155 14.15 -15.20 15.27
CA ASN A 155 13.56 -16.43 14.72
C ASN A 155 13.61 -16.51 13.17
N GLU A 156 14.17 -15.52 12.47
CA GLU A 156 14.38 -15.60 11.01
C GLU A 156 15.69 -14.95 10.55
N ILE A 157 16.37 -15.54 9.56
CA ILE A 157 17.51 -14.93 8.87
C ILE A 157 17.07 -14.52 7.47
N VAL A 158 17.20 -13.24 7.13
CA VAL A 158 16.84 -12.69 5.82
C VAL A 158 18.10 -12.39 5.01
N LEU A 159 18.14 -12.91 3.78
CA LEU A 159 19.20 -12.65 2.80
C LEU A 159 18.59 -12.12 1.50
N ASP A 160 19.13 -11.05 0.95
CA ASP A 160 18.83 -10.60 -0.41
C ASP A 160 19.95 -11.00 -1.37
N LEU A 161 19.59 -11.72 -2.42
CA LEU A 161 20.48 -12.21 -3.48
C LEU A 161 20.22 -11.44 -4.77
N ASP A 162 21.21 -10.72 -5.29
CA ASP A 162 21.09 -10.10 -6.62
C ASP A 162 21.32 -11.16 -7.71
N VAL A 163 20.22 -11.76 -8.18
CA VAL A 163 20.23 -12.91 -9.11
C VAL A 163 20.21 -12.44 -10.57
N SER A 164 21.12 -13.01 -11.35
CA SER A 164 21.23 -12.79 -12.79
C SER A 164 21.27 -14.12 -13.56
N TYR A 165 20.47 -14.21 -14.62
CA TYR A 165 20.45 -15.35 -15.54
C TYR A 165 20.55 -14.86 -16.97
N ALA A 166 21.48 -15.42 -17.74
CA ALA A 166 21.69 -15.13 -19.15
C ALA A 166 22.03 -16.41 -19.94
N GLY A 167 21.25 -17.46 -19.70
CA GLY A 167 21.56 -18.82 -20.13
C GLY A 167 21.14 -19.19 -21.54
N ASP A 168 21.62 -20.36 -21.97
CA ASP A 168 21.33 -21.04 -23.23
C ASP A 168 19.97 -21.76 -23.22
N CYS A 169 18.96 -21.11 -22.63
CA CYS A 169 17.60 -21.63 -22.57
C CYS A 169 17.00 -21.80 -23.97
N ASP A 170 16.40 -22.96 -24.20
CA ASP A 170 15.73 -23.35 -25.44
C ASP A 170 14.37 -23.96 -25.06
N ILE A 171 13.31 -23.18 -25.29
CA ILE A 171 11.92 -23.60 -25.06
C ILE A 171 11.22 -23.67 -26.40
N ILE A 172 10.90 -24.87 -26.87
CA ILE A 172 10.21 -25.10 -28.13
C ILE A 172 8.71 -25.11 -27.86
N LEU A 173 8.05 -24.06 -28.34
CA LEU A 173 6.61 -23.91 -28.40
C LEU A 173 6.09 -24.46 -29.75
N LYS A 174 4.99 -25.20 -29.70
CA LYS A 174 4.34 -25.81 -30.84
C LYS A 174 2.91 -25.34 -30.95
N TYR A 175 2.49 -24.90 -32.13
CA TYR A 175 1.11 -24.54 -32.43
C TYR A 175 0.69 -25.19 -33.75
N SER A 176 -0.21 -26.17 -33.68
CA SER A 176 -0.56 -27.01 -34.83
C SER A 176 0.69 -27.61 -35.50
N LYS A 177 1.00 -27.24 -36.76
CA LYS A 177 2.19 -27.67 -37.51
C LYS A 177 3.38 -26.70 -37.41
N VAL A 178 3.23 -25.58 -36.69
CA VAL A 178 4.28 -24.55 -36.51
C VAL A 178 5.07 -24.83 -35.24
N THR A 179 6.39 -24.67 -35.31
CA THR A 179 7.29 -24.70 -34.14
C THR A 179 8.03 -23.36 -34.02
N GLY A 180 8.27 -22.95 -32.78
CA GLY A 180 9.01 -21.72 -32.44
C GLY A 180 9.84 -21.93 -31.19
N GLY A 181 11.02 -21.31 -31.13
CA GLY A 181 11.88 -21.31 -29.96
C GLY A 181 11.82 -19.98 -29.22
N ILE A 182 11.69 -20.02 -27.88
CA ILE A 182 12.23 -18.95 -27.03
C ILE A 182 13.72 -19.23 -26.84
N LYS A 183 14.58 -18.24 -27.15
CA LYS A 183 16.04 -18.32 -27.04
C LYS A 183 16.63 -17.08 -26.40
N ASN A 184 17.84 -17.22 -25.85
CA ASN A 184 18.55 -16.16 -25.12
C ASN A 184 17.70 -15.59 -23.97
N PHE A 185 17.11 -16.48 -23.16
CA PHE A 185 16.32 -16.10 -22.00
C PHE A 185 17.19 -15.42 -20.95
N GLN A 186 16.80 -14.21 -20.55
CA GLN A 186 17.46 -13.40 -19.55
C GLN A 186 16.48 -13.04 -18.44
N LEU A 187 16.94 -13.15 -17.19
CA LEU A 187 16.20 -12.77 -15.99
C LEU A 187 17.15 -12.06 -15.04
N TYR A 188 16.73 -10.90 -14.52
CA TYR A 188 17.47 -10.14 -13.51
C TYR A 188 16.52 -9.67 -12.40
N GLY A 189 16.90 -9.84 -11.14
CA GLY A 189 16.11 -9.36 -10.01
C GLY A 189 16.67 -9.76 -8.64
N ARG A 190 16.26 -9.03 -7.61
CA ARG A 190 16.62 -9.31 -6.22
C ARG A 190 15.72 -10.39 -5.63
N LEU A 191 16.30 -11.57 -5.41
CA LEU A 191 15.65 -12.73 -4.79
C LEU A 191 15.91 -12.70 -3.29
N ARG A 192 14.88 -12.46 -2.50
CA ARG A 192 14.93 -12.66 -1.05
C ARG A 192 14.86 -14.15 -0.72
N VAL A 193 15.63 -14.55 0.28
CA VAL A 193 15.66 -15.87 0.89
C VAL A 193 15.54 -15.70 2.40
N VAL A 194 14.51 -16.28 3.01
CA VAL A 194 14.27 -16.21 4.46
C VAL A 194 14.38 -17.61 5.07
N LEU A 195 15.30 -17.80 6.02
CA LEU A 195 15.44 -19.03 6.79
C LEU A 195 14.59 -18.93 8.06
N LYS A 196 13.48 -19.67 8.16
CA LYS A 196 12.60 -19.65 9.34
C LYS A 196 11.71 -20.89 9.48
N PRO A 197 11.10 -21.11 10.66
CA PRO A 197 11.59 -20.63 11.96
C PRO A 197 13.00 -21.16 12.21
N LEU A 198 13.80 -20.44 12.99
CA LEU A 198 15.04 -21.01 13.52
C LEU A 198 14.70 -22.06 14.60
N ILE A 199 15.49 -23.13 14.67
CA ILE A 199 15.20 -24.29 15.49
C ILE A 199 16.47 -24.85 16.15
N ASN A 200 16.34 -25.33 17.38
CA ASN A 200 17.46 -25.88 18.17
C ASN A 200 17.85 -27.33 17.76
N GLU A 201 17.57 -27.71 16.52
CA GLU A 201 17.88 -29.03 15.93
C GLU A 201 18.39 -28.86 14.50
N LEU A 202 19.38 -29.65 14.08
CA LEU A 202 19.86 -29.62 12.69
C LEU A 202 18.70 -29.87 11.69
N PRO A 203 18.58 -29.07 10.61
CA PRO A 203 19.60 -28.17 10.05
C PRO A 203 19.51 -26.71 10.53
N LEU A 204 19.06 -26.45 11.76
CA LEU A 204 18.92 -25.14 12.43
C LEU A 204 17.87 -24.18 11.84
N ALA A 205 17.40 -24.43 10.61
CA ALA A 205 16.22 -23.79 10.04
C ALA A 205 15.11 -24.82 9.77
N GLY A 206 13.87 -24.47 10.09
CA GLY A 206 12.68 -25.28 9.83
C GLY A 206 12.31 -25.35 8.35
N GLY A 207 12.51 -24.24 7.64
CA GLY A 207 12.28 -24.09 6.22
C GLY A 207 13.00 -22.89 5.61
N ILE A 208 12.78 -22.70 4.31
CA ILE A 208 13.25 -21.57 3.52
C ILE A 208 12.06 -21.03 2.73
N GLU A 209 11.80 -19.73 2.80
CA GLU A 209 10.93 -19.00 1.86
C GLU A 209 11.81 -18.27 0.83
N ALA A 210 11.52 -18.41 -0.46
CA ALA A 210 12.25 -17.70 -1.53
C ALA A 210 11.29 -16.91 -2.44
N PHE A 211 11.53 -15.61 -2.60
CA PHE A 211 10.65 -14.71 -3.38
C PHE A 211 11.39 -13.47 -3.89
N PHE A 212 11.04 -12.99 -5.08
CA PHE A 212 11.45 -11.66 -5.53
C PHE A 212 10.58 -10.59 -4.85
N ILE A 213 11.20 -9.52 -4.38
CA ILE A 213 10.50 -8.39 -3.72
C ILE A 213 9.66 -7.61 -4.74
N ASN A 214 10.17 -7.47 -5.97
CA ASN A 214 9.49 -6.85 -7.11
C ASN A 214 9.55 -7.83 -8.30
N PRO A 215 8.59 -7.82 -9.25
CA PRO A 215 8.63 -8.69 -10.42
C PRO A 215 9.96 -8.58 -11.19
N PRO A 216 10.69 -9.68 -11.46
CA PRO A 216 12.01 -9.62 -12.08
C PRO A 216 11.93 -9.19 -13.54
N HIS A 217 12.98 -8.51 -14.04
CA HIS A 217 13.05 -8.09 -15.43
C HIS A 217 13.38 -9.29 -16.34
N ILE A 218 12.56 -9.51 -17.38
CA ILE A 218 12.67 -10.65 -18.30
C ILE A 218 12.81 -10.18 -19.75
N ASP A 219 13.87 -10.63 -20.44
CA ASP A 219 14.03 -10.49 -21.89
C ASP A 219 14.27 -11.84 -22.57
N PHE A 220 13.82 -11.99 -23.80
CA PHE A 220 14.14 -13.13 -24.66
C PHE A 220 13.88 -12.82 -26.13
N SER A 221 14.55 -13.57 -27.00
CA SER A 221 14.33 -13.57 -28.46
C SER A 221 13.43 -14.73 -28.88
N LEU A 222 12.61 -14.52 -29.91
CA LEU A 222 11.85 -15.58 -30.59
C LEU A 222 12.57 -16.00 -31.88
N ASP A 223 12.71 -17.30 -32.07
CA ASP A 223 13.29 -17.96 -33.24
C ASP A 223 12.30 -18.99 -33.81
N GLY A 224 12.44 -19.42 -35.07
CA GLY A 224 11.54 -20.35 -35.76
C GLY A 224 10.15 -19.79 -36.12
N LEU A 225 9.54 -19.03 -35.20
CA LEU A 225 8.27 -18.29 -35.37
C LEU A 225 8.28 -17.22 -36.48
N ALA A 226 9.44 -16.97 -37.10
CA ALA A 226 9.69 -15.94 -38.11
C ALA A 226 8.98 -16.13 -39.47
N SER A 227 7.93 -16.96 -39.55
CA SER A 227 7.29 -17.33 -40.81
C SER A 227 5.76 -17.54 -40.80
N VAL A 228 5.05 -17.63 -39.66
CA VAL A 228 3.63 -18.08 -39.65
C VAL A 228 2.66 -17.27 -38.76
N LEU A 229 3.09 -16.26 -38.02
CA LEU A 229 2.17 -15.38 -37.28
C LEU A 229 2.55 -13.90 -37.42
N GLU A 230 1.70 -13.13 -38.12
CA GLU A 230 1.81 -11.68 -38.32
C GLU A 230 1.41 -10.87 -37.07
N PHE A 231 1.63 -11.43 -35.88
CA PHE A 231 1.17 -10.92 -34.60
C PHE A 231 2.34 -10.29 -33.81
N PRO A 232 2.66 -8.99 -33.99
CA PRO A 232 3.75 -8.34 -33.26
C PRO A 232 3.59 -8.40 -31.73
N MET A 233 2.35 -8.45 -31.25
CA MET A 233 2.04 -8.64 -29.82
C MET A 233 2.46 -10.00 -29.23
N LEU A 234 2.72 -11.05 -30.03
CA LEU A 234 2.97 -12.40 -29.48
C LEU A 234 4.19 -12.43 -28.55
N SER A 235 5.24 -11.64 -28.84
CA SER A 235 6.40 -11.49 -27.97
C SER A 235 6.05 -10.85 -26.61
N ILE A 236 5.18 -9.83 -26.62
CA ILE A 236 4.68 -9.13 -25.43
C ILE A 236 3.78 -10.06 -24.60
N LEU A 237 2.86 -10.78 -25.26
CA LEU A 237 1.98 -11.74 -24.61
C LEU A 237 2.76 -12.90 -23.99
N LEU A 238 3.75 -13.47 -24.67
CA LEU A 238 4.61 -14.51 -24.10
C LEU A 238 5.44 -13.99 -22.92
N LYS A 239 6.03 -12.78 -23.02
CA LYS A 239 6.73 -12.14 -21.89
C LYS A 239 5.81 -11.96 -20.69
N LYS A 240 4.60 -11.44 -20.92
CA LYS A 240 3.57 -11.28 -19.87
C LYS A 240 3.22 -12.62 -19.24
N VAL A 241 2.98 -13.68 -20.01
CA VAL A 241 2.66 -15.01 -19.47
C VAL A 241 3.82 -15.65 -18.69
N VAL A 242 5.09 -15.46 -19.10
CA VAL A 242 6.23 -15.96 -18.31
C VAL A 242 6.36 -15.18 -17.00
N LEU A 243 6.25 -13.85 -17.04
CA LEU A 243 6.26 -13.00 -15.84
C LEU A 243 5.09 -13.33 -14.90
N ASP A 244 3.88 -13.46 -15.44
CA ASP A 244 2.68 -13.92 -14.73
C ASP A 244 2.92 -15.25 -14.01
N THR A 245 3.68 -16.17 -14.63
CA THR A 245 3.91 -17.52 -14.10
C THR A 245 4.91 -17.49 -12.95
N ILE A 246 6.02 -16.76 -13.09
CA ILE A 246 6.99 -16.55 -12.01
C ILE A 246 6.34 -15.79 -10.85
N SER A 247 5.50 -14.80 -11.14
CA SER A 247 4.85 -13.98 -10.11
C SER A 247 3.90 -14.79 -9.23
N SER A 248 3.17 -15.77 -9.78
CA SER A 248 2.31 -16.68 -8.98
C SER A 248 3.03 -17.84 -8.31
N VAL A 249 4.35 -17.74 -8.12
CA VAL A 249 5.18 -18.79 -7.50
C VAL A 249 6.16 -18.16 -6.51
N MET A 250 6.77 -17.04 -6.89
CA MET A 250 7.90 -16.45 -6.18
C MET A 250 8.03 -14.93 -6.39
N VAL A 251 6.93 -14.19 -6.46
CA VAL A 251 6.91 -12.72 -6.26
C VAL A 251 5.86 -12.42 -5.20
N LEU A 252 6.17 -11.54 -4.25
CA LEU A 252 5.28 -11.17 -3.14
C LEU A 252 3.83 -10.94 -3.61
N PRO A 253 2.83 -11.51 -2.91
CA PRO A 253 2.89 -12.30 -1.68
C PRO A 253 3.21 -13.79 -1.91
N ASN A 254 3.33 -14.25 -3.16
CA ASN A 254 3.64 -15.64 -3.46
C ASN A 254 5.10 -15.97 -3.11
N LYS A 255 5.30 -16.76 -2.07
CA LYS A 255 6.62 -17.22 -1.62
C LYS A 255 6.82 -18.69 -1.94
N PHE A 256 7.98 -19.07 -2.47
CA PHE A 256 8.31 -20.46 -2.77
C PHE A 256 8.82 -21.16 -1.49
N PRO A 257 8.10 -22.15 -0.92
CA PRO A 257 8.39 -22.66 0.41
C PRO A 257 9.08 -24.03 0.36
N ILE A 258 10.29 -24.11 0.93
CA ILE A 258 11.11 -25.32 1.02
C ILE A 258 11.16 -25.77 2.49
N ARG A 259 10.52 -26.90 2.80
CA ARG A 259 10.54 -27.47 4.16
C ARG A 259 11.83 -28.26 4.41
N LEU A 260 12.62 -27.85 5.40
CA LEU A 260 13.87 -28.49 5.77
C LEU A 260 13.68 -29.53 6.89
N ASN A 261 12.92 -29.21 7.94
CA ASN A 261 12.63 -30.11 9.05
C ASN A 261 11.18 -30.64 9.00
N LYS A 262 11.00 -31.95 9.23
CA LYS A 262 9.69 -32.62 9.24
C LYS A 262 8.86 -32.36 10.52
N LYS A 263 9.44 -31.74 11.56
CA LYS A 263 8.73 -31.35 12.80
C LYS A 263 7.92 -30.05 12.63
N VAL A 264 8.50 -29.04 11.98
CA VAL A 264 7.85 -27.73 11.75
C VAL A 264 6.64 -27.91 10.82
N SER A 265 5.49 -27.31 11.15
CA SER A 265 4.24 -27.56 10.42
C SER A 265 4.31 -27.04 8.97
N LYS A 266 3.52 -27.63 8.05
CA LYS A 266 3.44 -27.10 6.67
C LYS A 266 2.85 -25.69 6.65
N GLN A 267 1.88 -25.42 7.52
CA GLN A 267 1.25 -24.11 7.69
C GLN A 267 2.29 -23.03 8.01
N GLN A 268 3.18 -23.24 8.98
CA GLN A 268 4.21 -22.27 9.40
C GLN A 268 5.20 -21.85 8.28
N ILE A 269 5.28 -22.61 7.17
CA ILE A 269 6.22 -22.36 6.06
C ILE A 269 5.47 -21.99 4.76
N ARG A 270 4.19 -22.34 4.61
CA ARG A 270 3.35 -21.95 3.46
C ARG A 270 2.47 -20.73 3.72
N PHE A 271 2.18 -20.47 4.98
CA PHE A 271 1.22 -19.49 5.44
C PHE A 271 1.68 -18.94 6.80
N PRO A 272 2.80 -18.19 6.82
CA PRO A 272 3.26 -17.50 8.02
C PRO A 272 2.25 -16.42 8.44
N ASN A 273 2.27 -16.03 9.71
CA ASN A 273 1.52 -14.85 10.15
C ASN A 273 2.09 -13.59 9.47
N PRO A 274 1.25 -12.58 9.17
CA PRO A 274 1.76 -11.27 8.76
C PRO A 274 2.51 -10.60 9.91
N LYS A 275 3.37 -9.62 9.59
CA LYS A 275 4.11 -8.80 10.56
C LYS A 275 3.24 -7.67 11.12
N GLY A 276 2.22 -7.25 10.39
CA GLY A 276 1.22 -6.24 10.81
C GLY A 276 0.31 -5.81 9.65
N VAL A 277 -0.43 -4.73 9.86
CA VAL A 277 -1.27 -4.08 8.84
C VAL A 277 -0.87 -2.61 8.74
N LEU A 278 -0.62 -2.12 7.53
CA LEU A 278 -0.40 -0.69 7.30
C LEU A 278 -1.73 -0.04 6.89
N ARG A 279 -2.33 0.73 7.80
CA ARG A 279 -3.47 1.58 7.50
C ARG A 279 -2.96 2.88 6.87
N VAL A 280 -3.51 3.24 5.72
CA VAL A 280 -3.06 4.37 4.90
C VAL A 280 -4.23 5.30 4.60
N HIS A 281 -4.06 6.59 4.88
CA HIS A 281 -4.99 7.66 4.54
C HIS A 281 -4.32 8.60 3.55
N LEU A 282 -4.74 8.52 2.28
CA LEU A 282 -4.35 9.47 1.25
C LEU A 282 -5.30 10.67 1.33
N VAL A 283 -4.80 11.74 1.93
CA VAL A 283 -5.60 12.90 2.29
C VAL A 283 -5.90 13.73 1.04
N GLN A 284 -4.86 14.31 0.43
CA GLN A 284 -4.98 15.31 -0.63
C GLN A 284 -3.72 15.43 -1.48
N GLY A 285 -3.86 15.95 -2.70
CA GLY A 285 -2.76 16.46 -3.52
C GLY A 285 -2.69 17.99 -3.48
N ARG A 286 -1.53 18.57 -3.84
CA ARG A 286 -1.38 19.99 -4.14
C ARG A 286 -0.38 20.25 -5.26
N GLN A 287 -0.61 21.32 -6.03
CA GLN A 287 0.28 21.77 -7.11
C GLN A 287 0.57 20.67 -8.14
N LEU A 288 -0.40 19.77 -8.39
CA LEU A 288 -0.25 18.71 -9.39
C LEU A 288 -0.01 19.32 -10.78
N PHE A 289 0.91 18.73 -11.54
CA PHE A 289 1.32 19.23 -12.84
C PHE A 289 0.16 19.18 -13.85
N GLN A 290 -0.43 20.35 -14.17
CA GLN A 290 -1.55 20.42 -15.10
C GLN A 290 -1.02 20.42 -16.55
N LYS A 291 -1.05 19.25 -17.21
CA LYS A 291 -0.51 19.11 -18.57
C LYS A 291 -1.45 19.66 -19.65
N ASP A 292 -2.75 19.44 -19.46
CA ASP A 292 -3.75 19.72 -20.51
C ASP A 292 -4.20 21.17 -20.54
N LEU A 293 -4.57 21.64 -21.75
CA LEU A 293 -4.89 23.03 -22.05
C LEU A 293 -6.24 23.06 -22.79
N THR A 294 -7.33 23.20 -22.03
CA THR A 294 -8.68 23.11 -22.58
C THR A 294 -8.98 24.21 -23.60
N LEU A 295 -9.97 23.99 -24.47
CA LEU A 295 -10.49 25.01 -25.39
C LEU A 295 -11.08 26.26 -24.68
N SER A 296 -11.26 26.21 -23.36
CA SER A 296 -11.66 27.34 -22.51
C SER A 296 -10.46 28.15 -21.98
N GLY A 297 -9.22 27.75 -22.30
CA GLY A 297 -8.00 28.36 -21.76
C GLY A 297 -7.75 28.07 -20.28
N GLN A 298 -8.43 27.07 -19.71
CA GLN A 298 -8.18 26.59 -18.35
C GLN A 298 -7.36 25.30 -18.40
N HIS A 299 -6.37 25.23 -17.52
CA HIS A 299 -5.62 24.00 -17.24
C HIS A 299 -6.35 23.24 -16.13
N THR A 300 -6.73 21.99 -16.40
CA THR A 300 -7.55 21.13 -15.54
C THR A 300 -7.16 19.69 -15.75
N CYS A 301 -6.82 18.98 -14.68
CA CYS A 301 -6.66 17.54 -14.62
C CYS A 301 -7.81 16.91 -13.82
N ASP A 302 -8.10 15.64 -14.06
CA ASP A 302 -9.09 14.80 -13.36
C ASP A 302 -8.36 13.74 -12.50
N PRO A 303 -7.58 14.15 -11.47
CA PRO A 303 -6.64 13.25 -10.80
C PRO A 303 -7.30 12.14 -9.97
N TYR A 304 -6.76 10.93 -10.12
CA TYR A 304 -6.89 9.83 -9.17
C TYR A 304 -5.51 9.31 -8.75
N ALA A 305 -5.45 8.56 -7.67
CA ALA A 305 -4.23 7.91 -7.21
C ALA A 305 -4.38 6.39 -7.15
N VAL A 306 -3.27 5.70 -7.35
CA VAL A 306 -3.11 4.26 -7.17
C VAL A 306 -2.01 4.02 -6.15
N LEU A 307 -2.35 3.35 -5.06
CA LEU A 307 -1.45 2.95 -3.99
C LEU A 307 -1.13 1.45 -4.15
N THR A 308 0.14 1.06 -4.02
CA THR A 308 0.57 -0.33 -4.29
C THR A 308 1.65 -0.82 -3.32
N ILE A 309 1.46 -2.01 -2.76
CA ILE A 309 2.47 -2.79 -2.02
C ILE A 309 2.41 -4.25 -2.50
N GLY A 310 3.51 -4.76 -3.08
CA GLY A 310 3.51 -6.12 -3.66
C GLY A 310 2.54 -6.23 -4.84
N ASP A 311 1.51 -7.07 -4.69
CA ASP A 311 0.37 -7.16 -5.63
C ASP A 311 -0.92 -6.48 -5.12
N GLN A 312 -0.94 -6.01 -3.87
CA GLN A 312 -2.08 -5.27 -3.31
C GLN A 312 -2.12 -3.88 -3.94
N GLU A 313 -3.24 -3.55 -4.58
CA GLU A 313 -3.46 -2.29 -5.29
C GLU A 313 -4.80 -1.67 -4.87
N PHE A 314 -4.77 -0.40 -4.48
CA PHE A 314 -5.95 0.38 -4.13
C PHE A 314 -6.01 1.65 -4.98
N LYS A 315 -7.17 1.91 -5.62
CA LYS A 315 -7.40 3.06 -6.51
C LYS A 315 -8.45 4.00 -5.90
N THR A 316 -8.14 5.29 -5.83
CA THR A 316 -9.08 6.30 -5.33
C THR A 316 -10.23 6.54 -6.30
N THR A 317 -11.31 7.16 -5.81
CA THR A 317 -12.21 7.92 -6.68
C THR A 317 -11.43 9.01 -7.44
N VAL A 318 -11.83 9.27 -8.67
CA VAL A 318 -11.40 10.42 -9.48
C VAL A 318 -11.95 11.70 -8.86
N LYS A 319 -11.23 12.83 -9.03
CA LYS A 319 -11.65 14.16 -8.59
C LYS A 319 -11.57 15.11 -9.78
N ASP A 320 -12.72 15.51 -10.30
CA ASP A 320 -12.80 16.23 -11.58
C ASP A 320 -12.20 17.66 -11.47
N HIS A 321 -11.41 18.05 -12.47
CA HIS A 321 -10.95 19.41 -12.77
C HIS A 321 -10.19 20.14 -11.64
N THR A 322 -9.17 19.54 -11.01
CA THR A 322 -8.45 20.14 -9.85
C THR A 322 -6.95 19.81 -9.75
N ASP A 323 -6.10 20.83 -9.48
CA ASP A 323 -4.69 20.67 -9.09
C ASP A 323 -4.49 20.28 -7.60
N ARG A 324 -5.60 20.29 -6.84
CA ARG A 324 -5.66 20.08 -5.37
C ARG A 324 -6.78 19.11 -5.01
N PRO A 325 -6.71 17.84 -5.46
CA PRO A 325 -7.72 16.86 -5.13
C PRO A 325 -7.70 16.55 -3.64
N LEU A 326 -8.84 16.74 -2.96
CA LEU A 326 -9.10 16.15 -1.65
C LEU A 326 -9.68 14.75 -1.90
N TRP A 327 -8.87 13.70 -1.75
CA TRP A 327 -9.35 12.33 -1.91
C TRP A 327 -10.09 11.85 -0.66
N ASP A 328 -9.54 12.12 0.53
CA ASP A 328 -9.99 11.64 1.85
C ASP A 328 -10.17 10.11 1.87
N TYR A 329 -9.24 9.39 1.25
CA TYR A 329 -9.34 7.96 0.92
C TYR A 329 -8.52 7.10 1.87
N TRP A 330 -9.14 6.04 2.39
CA TRP A 330 -8.52 5.08 3.30
C TRP A 330 -8.37 3.70 2.65
N CYS A 331 -7.23 3.05 2.86
CA CYS A 331 -7.01 1.64 2.56
C CYS A 331 -6.09 0.98 3.59
N GLU A 332 -6.07 -0.35 3.62
CA GLU A 332 -5.35 -1.15 4.61
C GLU A 332 -4.59 -2.27 3.89
N PHE A 333 -3.27 -2.31 4.06
CA PHE A 333 -2.39 -3.31 3.44
C PHE A 333 -1.96 -4.37 4.45
N ILE A 334 -2.13 -5.65 4.10
CA ILE A 334 -1.62 -6.76 4.91
C ILE A 334 -0.12 -6.91 4.65
N ILE A 335 0.70 -6.75 5.69
CA ILE A 335 2.17 -6.72 5.56
C ILE A 335 2.79 -8.02 6.06
N GLU A 336 3.22 -8.87 5.14
CA GLU A 336 4.01 -10.08 5.45
C GLU A 336 5.53 -9.85 5.51
N GLU A 337 6.01 -8.72 5.00
CA GLU A 337 7.42 -8.38 4.93
C GLU A 337 7.63 -6.86 4.94
N ILE A 338 8.66 -6.39 5.64
CA ILE A 338 8.90 -4.95 5.91
C ILE A 338 10.15 -4.45 5.19
N ILE A 339 11.28 -5.16 5.33
CA ILE A 339 12.61 -4.69 4.96
C ILE A 339 12.72 -4.54 3.43
N GLY A 340 13.08 -3.36 2.90
CA GLY A 340 13.22 -3.13 1.47
C GLY A 340 11.92 -3.21 0.66
N VAL A 341 10.76 -3.29 1.32
CA VAL A 341 9.44 -3.17 0.71
C VAL A 341 9.06 -1.69 0.66
N PHE A 342 8.43 -1.26 -0.44
CA PHE A 342 8.03 0.14 -0.64
C PHE A 342 6.52 0.26 -0.85
N LEU A 343 5.91 1.22 -0.17
CA LEU A 343 4.62 1.77 -0.57
C LEU A 343 4.83 2.71 -1.74
N TYR A 344 4.28 2.37 -2.90
CA TYR A 344 4.23 3.25 -4.05
C TYR A 344 2.91 4.01 -4.07
N VAL A 345 2.96 5.29 -4.43
CA VAL A 345 1.76 6.06 -4.80
C VAL A 345 2.01 6.70 -6.17
N THR A 346 1.14 6.39 -7.13
CA THR A 346 1.18 6.96 -8.49
C THR A 346 -0.08 7.76 -8.71
N VAL A 347 0.05 9.03 -9.07
CA VAL A 347 -1.07 9.90 -9.43
C VAL A 347 -1.24 9.85 -10.95
N TRP A 348 -2.49 9.78 -11.40
CA TRP A 348 -2.89 9.64 -12.79
C TRP A 348 -3.94 10.68 -13.12
N ASP A 349 -3.86 11.25 -14.31
CA ASP A 349 -4.95 12.00 -14.93
C ASP A 349 -5.92 11.00 -15.57
N LYS A 350 -7.23 11.29 -15.55
CA LYS A 350 -8.23 10.38 -16.13
C LYS A 350 -8.65 10.86 -17.51
N ASP A 351 -8.25 10.12 -18.53
CA ASP A 351 -8.58 10.44 -19.91
C ASP A 351 -9.84 9.73 -20.38
N TYR A 352 -10.77 10.47 -21.00
CA TYR A 352 -11.97 9.89 -21.63
C TYR A 352 -11.74 9.47 -23.09
N ILE A 353 -10.59 9.83 -23.67
CA ILE A 353 -10.27 9.67 -25.11
C ILE A 353 -8.93 8.97 -25.34
N GLN A 354 -7.98 9.07 -24.39
CA GLN A 354 -6.63 8.50 -24.48
C GLN A 354 -6.37 7.46 -23.37
N GLU A 355 -5.13 6.98 -23.24
CA GLU A 355 -4.70 6.21 -22.06
C GLU A 355 -4.30 7.19 -20.94
N ASP A 356 -4.88 7.04 -19.75
CA ASP A 356 -4.59 7.84 -18.53
C ASP A 356 -3.10 8.18 -18.37
N GLU A 357 -2.74 9.46 -18.26
CA GLU A 357 -1.33 9.88 -18.10
C GLU A 357 -0.90 9.97 -16.63
N THR A 358 0.36 9.64 -16.32
CA THR A 358 0.90 9.80 -14.96
C THR A 358 1.19 11.27 -14.61
N LEU A 359 0.50 11.81 -13.62
CA LEU A 359 0.77 13.12 -12.99
C LEU A 359 1.93 13.09 -11.99
N GLY A 360 2.64 11.97 -11.91
CA GLY A 360 3.84 11.76 -11.09
C GLY A 360 3.73 10.54 -10.16
N ARG A 361 4.88 10.08 -9.67
CA ARG A 361 4.96 8.91 -8.77
C ARG A 361 5.87 9.20 -7.59
N THR A 362 5.54 8.69 -6.42
CA THR A 362 6.42 8.71 -5.25
C THR A 362 6.45 7.34 -4.57
N LYS A 363 7.36 7.18 -3.61
CA LYS A 363 7.49 5.95 -2.81
C LYS A 363 8.04 6.23 -1.42
N VAL A 364 7.62 5.42 -0.44
CA VAL A 364 8.16 5.41 0.93
C VAL A 364 8.59 3.98 1.28
N GLU A 365 9.69 3.84 2.01
CA GLU A 365 10.11 2.51 2.49
C GLU A 365 9.32 2.11 3.74
N LEU A 366 8.90 0.85 3.80
CA LEU A 366 7.98 0.38 4.82
C LEU A 366 8.62 0.30 6.22
N SER A 367 9.94 0.12 6.32
CA SER A 367 10.71 0.25 7.57
C SER A 367 10.45 1.58 8.28
N GLN A 368 10.56 2.69 7.55
CA GLN A 368 10.37 4.05 8.07
C GLN A 368 8.94 4.27 8.61
N LEU A 369 7.95 3.58 8.05
CA LEU A 369 6.54 3.64 8.47
C LEU A 369 6.19 2.70 9.63
N VAL A 370 7.03 1.68 9.90
CA VAL A 370 6.90 0.79 11.05
C VAL A 370 7.59 1.39 12.27
N GLU A 371 8.80 1.90 12.09
CA GLU A 371 9.59 2.61 13.11
C GLU A 371 8.83 3.82 13.68
N ASN A 372 8.18 4.59 12.81
CA ASN A 372 7.36 5.73 13.17
C ASN A 372 5.88 5.32 13.09
N SER A 373 5.36 4.65 14.13
CA SER A 373 4.08 3.91 14.04
C SER A 373 2.84 4.75 13.71
N ASN A 374 2.91 6.09 13.81
CA ASN A 374 2.05 6.99 13.06
C ASN A 374 2.91 8.04 12.34
N VAL A 375 2.57 8.38 11.10
CA VAL A 375 3.22 9.45 10.34
C VAL A 375 2.19 10.27 9.56
N ASP A 376 2.41 11.58 9.45
CA ASP A 376 1.81 12.46 8.44
C ASP A 376 2.97 13.12 7.68
N MET A 377 2.95 13.03 6.35
CA MET A 377 4.04 13.51 5.50
C MET A 377 3.54 14.08 4.17
N TRP A 378 4.17 15.17 3.73
CA TRP A 378 4.06 15.67 2.37
C TRP A 378 5.15 15.03 1.50
N LEU A 379 4.74 14.22 0.53
CA LEU A 379 5.62 13.51 -0.41
C LEU A 379 5.63 14.22 -1.75
N LYS A 380 6.84 14.59 -2.21
CA LYS A 380 7.06 15.11 -3.56
C LYS A 380 6.90 13.99 -4.59
N LEU A 381 6.23 14.31 -5.68
CA LEU A 381 6.12 13.45 -6.85
C LEU A 381 7.41 13.54 -7.68
N GLN A 382 7.86 12.39 -8.18
CA GLN A 382 9.04 12.25 -9.03
C GLN A 382 8.64 12.27 -10.50
N ASN A 383 9.58 12.67 -11.36
CA ASN A 383 9.43 12.85 -12.81
C ASN A 383 8.46 13.97 -13.25
N VAL A 384 8.10 14.88 -12.35
CA VAL A 384 7.34 16.11 -12.63
C VAL A 384 8.04 17.33 -12.01
N GLU A 385 7.79 18.53 -12.53
CA GLU A 385 8.41 19.76 -12.03
C GLU A 385 7.85 20.17 -10.65
N HIS A 386 6.53 20.05 -10.49
CA HIS A 386 5.77 20.37 -9.28
C HIS A 386 4.71 19.28 -9.03
N GLY A 387 4.34 19.09 -7.76
CA GLY A 387 3.35 18.11 -7.33
C GLY A 387 3.72 17.46 -6.01
N GLU A 388 2.84 17.57 -5.01
CA GLU A 388 3.00 16.93 -3.70
C GLU A 388 1.69 16.27 -3.27
N ILE A 389 1.79 15.17 -2.53
CA ILE A 389 0.65 14.50 -1.89
C ILE A 389 0.84 14.43 -0.38
N GLN A 390 -0.24 14.57 0.38
CA GLN A 390 -0.25 14.36 1.83
C GLN A 390 -0.69 12.93 2.12
N LEU A 391 0.20 12.17 2.76
CA LEU A 391 0.01 10.78 3.12
C LEU A 391 0.07 10.66 4.65
N ARG A 392 -0.94 10.01 5.22
CA ARG A 392 -0.96 9.57 6.61
C ARG A 392 -0.90 8.06 6.69
N THR A 393 -0.16 7.53 7.64
CA THR A 393 0.04 6.09 7.82
C THR A 393 0.04 5.73 9.29
N THR A 394 -0.63 4.63 9.64
CA THR A 394 -0.61 4.02 10.97
C THR A 394 -0.19 2.56 10.83
N TRP A 395 0.82 2.16 11.60
CA TRP A 395 1.24 0.77 11.72
C TRP A 395 0.42 0.07 12.81
N LEU A 396 -0.36 -0.92 12.40
CA LEU A 396 -1.19 -1.73 13.28
C LEU A 396 -0.51 -3.06 13.56
N THR A 397 -0.25 -3.31 14.84
CA THR A 397 0.34 -4.54 15.36
C THR A 397 -0.74 -5.58 15.64
N LEU A 398 -0.34 -6.86 15.73
CA LEU A 398 -1.24 -8.00 15.82
C LEU A 398 -1.38 -8.50 17.26
N SER A 399 -2.42 -8.05 17.95
CA SER A 399 -2.68 -8.37 19.35
C SER A 399 -3.53 -9.63 19.55
N THR A 400 -3.38 -10.24 20.72
CA THR A 400 -4.27 -11.26 21.29
C THR A 400 -5.07 -10.74 22.50
N ASN A 401 -4.86 -9.50 22.94
CA ASN A 401 -5.54 -8.94 24.10
C ASN A 401 -7.00 -8.55 23.79
N HIS A 402 -7.94 -9.04 24.59
CA HIS A 402 -9.39 -8.84 24.39
C HIS A 402 -9.81 -7.36 24.48
N ASP A 403 -9.14 -6.55 25.32
CA ASP A 403 -9.48 -5.14 25.48
C ASP A 403 -9.08 -4.28 24.26
N ASP A 404 -8.07 -4.68 23.49
CA ASP A 404 -7.63 -3.98 22.27
C ASP A 404 -8.76 -3.89 21.24
N MET A 405 -9.71 -4.82 21.24
CA MET A 405 -10.91 -4.79 20.38
C MET A 405 -11.78 -3.56 20.67
N LYS A 406 -11.90 -3.16 21.94
CA LYS A 406 -12.66 -1.97 22.35
C LYS A 406 -11.96 -0.70 21.88
N TYR A 407 -10.64 -0.64 22.02
CA TYR A 407 -9.83 0.50 21.57
C TYR A 407 -9.88 0.66 20.04
N ALA A 408 -9.75 -0.43 19.28
CA ALA A 408 -9.89 -0.42 17.82
C ALA A 408 -11.29 0.04 17.36
N GLN A 409 -12.36 -0.44 18.01
CA GLN A 409 -13.73 0.02 17.72
C GLN A 409 -13.92 1.51 18.00
N ASN A 410 -13.38 2.01 19.12
CA ASN A 410 -13.45 3.42 19.50
C ASN A 410 -12.66 4.32 18.53
N GLU A 411 -11.45 3.93 18.12
CA GLU A 411 -10.64 4.64 17.11
C GLU A 411 -11.41 4.78 15.79
N ILE A 412 -12.01 3.69 15.31
CA ILE A 412 -12.76 3.67 14.05
C ILE A 412 -14.03 4.53 14.14
N GLN A 413 -14.70 4.55 15.30
CA GLN A 413 -15.85 5.42 15.56
C GLN A 413 -15.47 6.91 15.57
N GLU A 414 -14.33 7.28 16.17
CA GLU A 414 -13.83 8.66 16.19
C GLU A 414 -13.26 9.11 14.84
N LEU A 415 -12.66 8.21 14.06
CA LEU A 415 -12.32 8.43 12.65
C LEU A 415 -13.56 8.65 11.77
N GLN A 416 -14.71 8.10 12.15
CA GLN A 416 -15.97 8.09 11.39
C GLN A 416 -15.86 7.37 10.03
N VAL A 417 -14.95 6.41 9.90
CA VAL A 417 -14.73 5.60 8.69
C VAL A 417 -15.12 4.15 8.95
N SER A 418 -16.41 3.84 8.82
CA SER A 418 -16.99 2.52 9.14
C SER A 418 -16.59 1.37 8.19
N SER A 419 -15.52 1.54 7.41
CA SER A 419 -14.93 0.54 6.50
C SER A 419 -13.51 0.13 6.90
N LEU A 420 -12.99 0.65 8.02
CA LEU A 420 -11.69 0.27 8.58
C LEU A 420 -11.79 -0.98 9.46
N SER A 421 -10.69 -1.72 9.55
CA SER A 421 -10.68 -3.05 10.17
C SER A 421 -10.31 -3.05 11.65
N THR A 422 -11.07 -3.78 12.46
CA THR A 422 -10.78 -4.05 13.88
C THR A 422 -9.90 -5.29 14.08
N GLY A 423 -9.86 -6.20 13.11
CA GLY A 423 -9.09 -7.42 13.17
C GLY A 423 -8.58 -7.90 11.81
N ILE A 424 -7.68 -8.88 11.86
CA ILE A 424 -7.29 -9.72 10.73
C ILE A 424 -7.53 -11.19 11.10
N LEU A 425 -8.12 -11.94 10.19
CA LEU A 425 -8.49 -13.32 10.36
C LEU A 425 -7.66 -14.18 9.41
N LEU A 426 -6.91 -15.13 9.99
CA LEU A 426 -6.05 -16.07 9.29
C LEU A 426 -6.75 -17.44 9.28
N ILE A 427 -7.11 -17.93 8.09
CA ILE A 427 -7.82 -19.19 7.89
C ILE A 427 -6.92 -20.13 7.10
N PHE A 428 -6.67 -21.34 7.61
CA PHE A 428 -5.90 -22.38 6.92
C PHE A 428 -6.76 -23.63 6.73
N VAL A 429 -7.06 -23.97 5.47
CA VAL A 429 -7.82 -25.15 5.08
C VAL A 429 -6.84 -26.30 4.81
N ASN A 430 -6.85 -27.30 5.69
CA ASN A 430 -5.88 -28.38 5.68
C ASN A 430 -6.31 -29.52 4.74
N HIS A 431 -7.32 -30.30 5.14
CA HIS A 431 -7.92 -31.41 4.39
C HIS A 431 -9.38 -31.62 4.79
N ALA A 432 -10.09 -32.52 4.11
CA ALA A 432 -11.41 -33.00 4.51
C ALA A 432 -11.53 -34.52 4.37
N ASP A 433 -12.23 -35.15 5.31
CA ASP A 433 -12.43 -36.61 5.39
C ASP A 433 -13.85 -37.01 4.98
N ASP A 434 -14.01 -38.25 4.50
CA ASP A 434 -15.29 -38.98 4.43
C ASP A 434 -16.43 -38.20 3.70
N LEU A 435 -16.10 -37.44 2.66
CA LEU A 435 -17.06 -36.61 1.91
C LEU A 435 -18.08 -37.40 1.06
N MET A 436 -17.89 -38.73 0.92
CA MET A 436 -18.64 -39.68 0.10
C MET A 436 -19.48 -39.05 -1.05
N PRO A 437 -18.84 -38.56 -2.14
CA PRO A 437 -19.55 -38.00 -3.28
C PRO A 437 -20.53 -39.02 -3.90
N VAL A 438 -21.83 -38.83 -3.67
CA VAL A 438 -22.86 -39.88 -3.76
C VAL A 438 -23.10 -40.44 -5.17
N ASN A 439 -22.59 -39.81 -6.23
CA ASN A 439 -22.65 -40.38 -7.60
C ASN A 439 -21.50 -39.98 -8.54
N THR A 440 -20.52 -39.18 -8.12
CA THR A 440 -19.65 -38.45 -9.07
C THR A 440 -18.31 -39.15 -9.32
N LYS A 441 -18.15 -39.76 -10.50
CA LYS A 441 -16.85 -40.26 -10.98
C LYS A 441 -15.92 -39.08 -11.27
N ASN A 442 -14.83 -38.99 -10.52
CA ASN A 442 -13.83 -37.91 -10.54
C ASN A 442 -14.47 -36.55 -10.23
N PRO A 443 -14.70 -36.22 -8.95
CA PRO A 443 -15.16 -34.89 -8.53
C PRO A 443 -14.02 -33.86 -8.66
N GLU A 444 -14.38 -32.58 -8.66
CA GLU A 444 -13.44 -31.46 -8.70
C GLU A 444 -13.71 -30.53 -7.51
N LEU A 445 -13.09 -30.86 -6.37
CA LEU A 445 -13.43 -30.38 -5.04
C LEU A 445 -12.67 -29.11 -4.64
N PHE A 446 -13.40 -28.09 -4.19
CA PHE A 446 -12.84 -26.91 -3.54
C PHE A 446 -13.65 -26.52 -2.30
N VAL A 447 -13.08 -25.66 -1.46
CA VAL A 447 -13.77 -25.04 -0.33
C VAL A 447 -14.02 -23.57 -0.68
N LEU A 448 -15.27 -23.15 -0.64
CA LEU A 448 -15.70 -21.75 -0.67
C LEU A 448 -15.81 -21.27 0.78
N ILE A 449 -15.06 -20.22 1.10
CA ILE A 449 -15.01 -19.58 2.42
C ILE A 449 -15.70 -18.23 2.31
N LYS A 450 -16.62 -17.92 3.23
CA LYS A 450 -17.29 -16.61 3.31
C LYS A 450 -17.07 -15.96 4.67
N VAL A 451 -16.69 -14.69 4.67
CA VAL A 451 -16.47 -13.84 5.85
C VAL A 451 -17.13 -12.48 5.58
N GLY A 452 -18.32 -12.26 6.10
CA GLY A 452 -19.14 -11.10 5.73
C GLY A 452 -19.40 -11.06 4.21
N GLU A 453 -19.07 -9.93 3.57
CA GLU A 453 -19.15 -9.76 2.11
C GLU A 453 -17.98 -10.39 1.34
N GLN A 454 -16.93 -10.89 2.01
CA GLN A 454 -15.73 -11.42 1.36
C GLN A 454 -15.87 -12.92 1.05
N GLU A 455 -15.68 -13.30 -0.21
CA GLU A 455 -15.65 -14.70 -0.66
C GLU A 455 -14.26 -15.11 -1.15
N MET A 456 -13.76 -16.25 -0.68
CA MET A 456 -12.44 -16.81 -0.99
C MET A 456 -12.56 -18.30 -1.31
N SER A 457 -11.68 -18.86 -2.16
CA SER A 457 -11.76 -20.28 -2.52
C SER A 457 -10.40 -20.98 -2.68
N THR A 458 -10.36 -22.25 -2.28
CA THR A 458 -9.17 -23.11 -2.47
C THR A 458 -9.01 -23.55 -3.91
N LYS A 459 -7.80 -23.97 -4.29
CA LYS A 459 -7.56 -24.63 -5.58
C LYS A 459 -8.31 -25.95 -5.65
N ILE A 460 -8.93 -26.21 -6.81
CA ILE A 460 -9.60 -27.47 -7.14
C ILE A 460 -8.65 -28.66 -6.91
N ASN A 461 -9.06 -29.58 -6.03
CA ASN A 461 -8.46 -30.88 -5.78
C ASN A 461 -9.29 -31.97 -6.49
N LYS A 462 -8.63 -33.04 -6.96
CA LYS A 462 -9.27 -34.15 -7.70
C LYS A 462 -9.23 -35.50 -6.97
N ASN A 463 -8.82 -35.51 -5.70
CA ASN A 463 -8.94 -36.68 -4.83
C ASN A 463 -10.36 -36.75 -4.23
N PRO A 464 -11.17 -37.80 -4.53
CA PRO A 464 -12.55 -37.91 -4.04
C PRO A 464 -12.69 -38.19 -2.55
N ASN A 465 -11.66 -38.79 -1.91
CA ASN A 465 -11.80 -39.40 -0.58
C ASN A 465 -11.14 -38.59 0.56
N ASP A 466 -10.05 -37.89 0.23
CA ASP A 466 -9.20 -37.11 1.16
C ASP A 466 -8.57 -35.92 0.39
N PRO A 467 -9.35 -34.89 0.04
CA PRO A 467 -8.81 -33.68 -0.55
C PRO A 467 -8.00 -32.85 0.47
N ALA A 468 -6.70 -33.08 0.52
CA ALA A 468 -5.76 -32.14 1.17
C ALA A 468 -5.52 -30.90 0.29
N TRP A 469 -5.90 -29.72 0.78
CA TRP A 469 -5.65 -28.44 0.11
C TRP A 469 -4.35 -27.80 0.63
N GLU A 470 -4.20 -27.72 1.96
CA GLU A 470 -3.05 -27.12 2.64
C GLU A 470 -2.81 -25.64 2.22
N GLU A 471 -3.90 -24.87 2.13
CA GLU A 471 -3.93 -23.48 1.64
C GLU A 471 -4.44 -22.52 2.73
N GLY A 472 -3.88 -21.31 2.75
CA GLY A 472 -4.22 -20.28 3.73
C GLY A 472 -4.71 -18.98 3.10
N PHE A 473 -5.54 -18.26 3.85
CA PHE A 473 -6.24 -17.04 3.46
C PHE A 473 -6.18 -16.03 4.61
N MET A 474 -5.83 -14.79 4.31
CA MET A 474 -5.92 -13.67 5.25
C MET A 474 -7.01 -12.73 4.78
N CYS A 475 -7.96 -12.38 5.65
CA CYS A 475 -8.94 -11.34 5.40
C CYS A 475 -8.95 -10.34 6.56
N LEU A 476 -9.12 -9.06 6.23
CA LEU A 476 -9.35 -8.01 7.21
C LEU A 476 -10.85 -7.98 7.57
N ILE A 477 -11.19 -7.70 8.84
CA ILE A 477 -12.57 -7.67 9.31
C ILE A 477 -12.92 -6.33 9.99
N THR A 478 -14.00 -5.71 9.50
CA THR A 478 -14.48 -4.39 9.91
C THR A 478 -15.09 -4.41 11.31
N SER A 479 -16.06 -5.30 11.48
CA SER A 479 -16.57 -5.78 12.76
C SER A 479 -16.22 -7.27 12.88
N LEU A 480 -16.41 -7.85 14.06
CA LEU A 480 -16.42 -9.30 14.23
C LEU A 480 -17.60 -9.88 13.44
N GLU A 481 -17.30 -10.39 12.24
CA GLU A 481 -18.23 -11.11 11.38
C GLU A 481 -18.61 -12.41 12.08
N LYS A 482 -19.83 -12.46 12.62
CA LYS A 482 -20.24 -13.48 13.61
C LYS A 482 -20.08 -14.91 13.13
N ASN A 483 -20.12 -15.16 11.82
CA ASN A 483 -20.02 -16.49 11.25
C ASN A 483 -19.06 -16.51 10.06
N ILE A 484 -18.17 -17.51 10.05
CA ILE A 484 -17.40 -17.91 8.86
C ILE A 484 -18.07 -19.15 8.28
N THR A 485 -18.47 -19.11 7.02
CA THR A 485 -19.05 -20.26 6.31
C THR A 485 -18.00 -20.96 5.45
N PHE A 486 -17.94 -22.28 5.54
CA PHE A 486 -17.04 -23.17 4.80
C PHE A 486 -17.86 -24.21 4.02
N ASN A 487 -18.00 -24.01 2.70
CA ASN A 487 -18.77 -24.90 1.83
C ASN A 487 -17.83 -25.72 0.95
N VAL A 488 -17.87 -27.04 1.09
CA VAL A 488 -17.14 -27.99 0.25
C VAL A 488 -17.99 -28.26 -0.99
N ILE A 489 -17.47 -27.95 -2.19
CA ILE A 489 -18.22 -27.93 -3.46
C ILE A 489 -17.51 -28.78 -4.52
N ASP A 490 -18.27 -29.59 -5.25
CA ASP A 490 -17.82 -30.29 -6.47
C ASP A 490 -18.13 -29.42 -7.71
N ASP A 491 -17.15 -28.60 -8.14
CA ASP A 491 -17.26 -27.59 -9.22
C ASP A 491 -17.88 -28.15 -10.50
N LYS A 492 -17.51 -29.39 -10.83
CA LYS A 492 -17.93 -30.12 -12.03
C LYS A 492 -19.42 -30.47 -12.05
N HIS A 493 -20.07 -30.51 -10.88
CA HIS A 493 -21.48 -30.92 -10.74
C HIS A 493 -22.35 -29.87 -10.04
N GLY A 494 -21.75 -28.82 -9.46
CA GLY A 494 -22.45 -27.75 -8.75
C GLY A 494 -23.06 -28.16 -7.40
N GLU A 495 -22.65 -29.32 -6.85
CA GLU A 495 -23.20 -29.87 -5.61
C GLU A 495 -22.35 -29.45 -4.40
N ILE A 496 -23.00 -28.94 -3.35
CA ILE A 496 -22.40 -28.74 -2.04
C ILE A 496 -22.36 -30.10 -1.33
N LEU A 497 -21.16 -30.63 -1.07
CA LEU A 497 -20.96 -31.90 -0.38
C LEU A 497 -20.96 -31.77 1.14
N GLY A 498 -20.83 -30.55 1.66
CA GLY A 498 -20.98 -30.24 3.08
C GLY A 498 -20.74 -28.77 3.39
N GLU A 499 -21.41 -28.27 4.42
CA GLU A 499 -21.31 -26.91 4.95
C GLU A 499 -20.91 -26.94 6.43
N PHE A 500 -19.90 -26.17 6.82
CA PHE A 500 -19.57 -25.90 8.22
C PHE A 500 -19.62 -24.40 8.48
N VAL A 501 -20.21 -23.99 9.60
CA VAL A 501 -20.30 -22.59 10.01
C VAL A 501 -19.63 -22.45 11.37
N TYR A 502 -18.63 -21.58 11.44
CA TYR A 502 -17.84 -21.31 12.65
C TYR A 502 -18.25 -19.95 13.24
N ASN A 503 -18.70 -19.94 14.49
CA ASN A 503 -18.99 -18.68 15.20
C ASN A 503 -17.67 -18.02 15.64
N THR A 504 -17.40 -16.80 15.19
CA THR A 504 -16.16 -16.07 15.54
C THR A 504 -16.09 -15.65 17.00
N ASP A 505 -17.23 -15.49 17.68
CA ASP A 505 -17.26 -15.18 19.12
C ASP A 505 -16.53 -16.27 19.94
N ALA A 506 -16.52 -17.52 19.46
CA ALA A 506 -15.84 -18.63 20.12
C ALA A 506 -14.30 -18.51 20.16
N LEU A 507 -13.69 -17.69 19.28
CA LEU A 507 -12.24 -17.46 19.35
C LEU A 507 -11.84 -16.65 20.60
N PHE A 508 -12.78 -15.96 21.26
CA PHE A 508 -12.50 -15.28 22.54
C PHE A 508 -12.60 -16.22 23.75
N GLU A 509 -12.98 -17.48 23.56
CA GLU A 509 -12.92 -18.54 24.58
C GLU A 509 -11.66 -19.42 24.44
N GLU A 510 -10.93 -19.29 23.32
CA GLU A 510 -9.74 -20.09 22.97
C GLU A 510 -8.43 -19.34 23.27
N GLU A 511 -7.41 -20.06 23.74
CA GLU A 511 -6.07 -19.49 24.01
C GLU A 511 -5.49 -18.81 22.77
N ASP A 512 -4.78 -17.68 22.94
CA ASP A 512 -4.17 -16.91 21.85
C ASP A 512 -5.15 -16.49 20.72
N LEU A 513 -6.47 -16.51 20.94
CA LEU A 513 -7.50 -16.30 19.90
C LEU A 513 -7.33 -17.22 18.67
N GLN A 514 -6.91 -18.49 18.89
CA GLN A 514 -6.54 -19.39 17.80
C GLN A 514 -6.97 -20.84 18.02
N ILE A 515 -7.50 -21.47 16.97
CA ILE A 515 -7.66 -22.92 16.87
C ILE A 515 -6.69 -23.48 15.82
N LYS A 516 -6.05 -24.61 16.13
CA LYS A 516 -4.96 -25.19 15.32
C LYS A 516 -5.22 -26.66 15.01
N ASN A 517 -5.29 -26.99 13.71
CA ASN A 517 -5.44 -28.35 13.18
C ASN A 517 -6.66 -29.10 13.78
N GLN A 518 -7.78 -28.39 14.00
CA GLN A 518 -8.98 -28.94 14.60
C GLN A 518 -9.94 -29.49 13.53
N THR A 519 -10.55 -30.65 13.79
CA THR A 519 -11.45 -31.32 12.83
C THR A 519 -12.91 -31.13 13.22
N PHE A 520 -13.67 -30.49 12.33
CA PHE A 520 -15.10 -30.20 12.46
C PHE A 520 -15.94 -31.14 11.60
N ARG A 521 -17.19 -31.39 12.00
CA ARG A 521 -18.16 -32.15 11.19
C ARG A 521 -18.86 -31.21 10.20
N LEU A 522 -19.02 -31.66 8.97
CA LEU A 522 -19.78 -30.95 7.95
C LEU A 522 -21.27 -31.25 8.12
N SER A 523 -22.09 -30.21 8.17
CA SER A 523 -23.54 -30.32 7.98
C SER A 523 -23.87 -30.56 6.51
N GLN A 524 -25.09 -31.00 6.20
CA GLN A 524 -25.59 -31.33 4.84
C GLN A 524 -24.83 -32.47 4.11
N CYS A 525 -23.71 -32.94 4.65
CA CYS A 525 -23.00 -34.11 4.16
C CYS A 525 -23.84 -35.38 4.31
N LYS A 526 -23.75 -36.30 3.35
CA LYS A 526 -24.55 -37.53 3.28
C LYS A 526 -23.89 -38.72 4.01
N SER A 527 -22.72 -38.48 4.60
CA SER A 527 -21.82 -39.40 5.31
C SER A 527 -21.35 -38.74 6.63
N SER A 528 -20.29 -39.26 7.26
CA SER A 528 -19.74 -38.67 8.52
C SER A 528 -18.70 -37.56 8.27
N GLY A 529 -18.81 -36.89 7.11
CA GLY A 529 -17.80 -36.02 6.53
C GLY A 529 -17.31 -34.89 7.44
N LYS A 530 -16.02 -34.57 7.31
CA LYS A 530 -15.32 -33.65 8.20
C LYS A 530 -14.39 -32.72 7.44
N ILE A 531 -14.06 -31.59 8.04
CA ILE A 531 -13.06 -30.64 7.54
C ILE A 531 -12.07 -30.30 8.65
N ASN A 532 -10.77 -30.34 8.34
CA ASN A 532 -9.71 -29.93 9.26
C ASN A 532 -9.26 -28.50 8.94
N LEU A 533 -9.37 -27.63 9.95
CA LEU A 533 -9.15 -26.19 9.84
C LEU A 533 -8.16 -25.72 10.91
N SER A 534 -7.50 -24.61 10.61
CA SER A 534 -6.96 -23.71 11.64
C SER A 534 -7.51 -22.31 11.38
N ILE A 535 -7.93 -21.62 12.42
CA ILE A 535 -8.49 -20.27 12.36
C ILE A 535 -7.81 -19.46 13.45
N THR A 536 -7.40 -18.24 13.16
CA THR A 536 -6.62 -17.42 14.08
C THR A 536 -7.02 -15.97 13.89
N LEU A 537 -7.60 -15.37 14.92
CA LEU A 537 -7.96 -13.95 14.95
C LEU A 537 -6.79 -13.16 15.55
N ARG A 538 -6.39 -12.05 14.93
CA ARG A 538 -5.53 -11.05 15.56
C ARG A 538 -6.20 -9.69 15.52
N ILE A 539 -6.17 -9.01 16.65
CA ILE A 539 -6.80 -7.70 16.84
C ILE A 539 -5.79 -6.65 16.36
N LEU A 540 -6.26 -5.67 15.58
CA LEU A 540 -5.41 -4.61 15.05
C LEU A 540 -5.28 -3.50 16.09
N THR A 541 -4.10 -3.38 16.70
CA THR A 541 -3.83 -2.39 17.76
C THR A 541 -2.69 -1.44 17.37
N ASN A 542 -2.87 -0.15 17.68
CA ASN A 542 -1.86 0.89 17.47
C ASN A 542 -0.97 0.95 18.74
N PRO A 543 0.32 0.55 18.68
CA PRO A 543 1.15 0.42 19.87
C PRO A 543 1.39 1.74 20.62
N THR A 544 1.17 2.88 19.95
CA THR A 544 1.29 4.22 20.55
C THR A 544 0.08 4.65 21.39
N PHE A 545 -1.03 3.89 21.36
CA PHE A 545 -2.27 4.24 22.05
C PHE A 545 -2.35 3.70 23.50
N ASN A 546 -1.38 2.87 23.92
CA ASN A 546 -1.44 2.18 25.20
C ASN A 546 -1.13 3.10 26.40
N HIS A 547 -2.09 3.15 27.33
CA HIS A 547 -1.96 3.63 28.73
C HIS A 547 -1.69 5.12 29.01
N THR A 548 -2.59 6.02 28.60
CA THR A 548 -2.68 7.37 29.20
C THR A 548 -4.10 7.85 29.58
N ALA A 549 -5.14 7.01 29.49
CA ALA A 549 -6.53 7.46 29.60
C ALA A 549 -7.31 7.02 30.86
N GLU A 550 -7.16 5.77 31.34
CA GLU A 550 -8.12 5.19 32.31
C GLU A 550 -7.51 4.68 33.63
N SER A 551 -6.19 4.76 33.83
CA SER A 551 -5.52 4.20 35.02
C SER A 551 -5.65 5.05 36.30
N GLU A 552 -6.07 6.31 36.20
CA GLU A 552 -6.17 7.25 37.34
C GLU A 552 -7.62 7.54 37.76
N LYS A 553 -8.43 6.50 38.09
CA LYS A 553 -9.77 6.74 38.69
C LYS A 553 -10.45 5.62 39.50
N SER A 554 -9.70 4.68 40.10
CA SER A 554 -10.32 3.60 40.91
C SER A 554 -9.41 3.00 41.99
N SER A 555 -8.91 3.83 42.92
CA SER A 555 -8.40 3.35 44.23
C SER A 555 -8.19 4.52 45.21
N ASP A 556 -9.29 5.09 45.69
CA ASP A 556 -9.30 5.79 46.99
C ASP A 556 -10.36 5.10 47.86
N GLY A 557 -9.90 4.47 48.94
CA GLY A 557 -10.64 3.46 49.68
C GLY A 557 -9.79 2.89 50.79
N HIS A 558 -10.05 3.34 52.01
CA HIS A 558 -9.28 2.95 53.20
C HIS A 558 -9.49 1.48 53.56
N GLU A 559 -8.41 0.81 53.94
CA GLU A 559 -8.42 -0.12 55.06
C GLU A 559 -7.05 -0.07 55.77
N GLU A 560 -7.08 0.02 57.09
CA GLU A 560 -5.88 -0.04 57.94
C GLU A 560 -5.70 -1.49 58.40
N GLU A 561 -4.48 -2.05 58.29
CA GLU A 561 -3.96 -2.86 59.40
C GLU A 561 -2.43 -3.01 59.36
N ASN A 562 -1.89 -3.47 60.48
CA ASN A 562 -0.47 -3.40 60.83
C ASN A 562 0.32 -4.59 60.26
N GLU A 563 1.61 -4.39 59.97
CA GLU A 563 2.65 -4.98 60.83
C GLU A 563 4.02 -4.30 60.72
N THR A 564 4.83 -4.46 61.76
CA THR A 564 6.12 -3.78 61.98
C THR A 564 7.32 -4.67 61.63
N VAL A 565 8.45 -4.11 61.18
CA VAL A 565 9.80 -4.50 61.69
C VAL A 565 10.80 -3.32 61.62
N ASN A 566 11.29 -2.94 62.81
CA ASN A 566 12.59 -2.38 63.23
C ASN A 566 13.32 -1.27 62.46
N ILE A 567 13.51 -0.16 63.19
CA ILE A 567 14.55 0.88 63.08
C ILE A 567 15.73 0.51 64.02
N SER A 568 16.97 0.88 63.66
CA SER A 568 18.11 1.24 64.56
C SER A 568 19.43 1.31 63.76
N ASP A 569 20.40 2.24 63.87
CA ASP A 569 20.58 3.61 64.42
C ASP A 569 21.76 4.25 63.59
N GLU A 570 22.46 5.38 63.79
CA GLU A 570 22.73 6.42 64.82
C GLU A 570 22.90 7.76 64.01
N GLU A 571 22.44 8.98 64.36
CA GLU A 571 22.87 9.91 65.44
C GLU A 571 24.38 10.29 65.42
N LEU A 572 24.84 11.55 65.54
CA LEU A 572 24.18 12.87 65.59
C LEU A 572 25.18 14.05 65.32
N SER A 573 24.64 15.25 65.02
CA SER A 573 25.20 16.61 65.29
C SER A 573 26.14 17.27 64.24
N SER A 574 26.16 18.62 64.04
CA SER A 574 25.19 19.69 64.39
C SER A 574 25.47 21.04 63.67
N ARG A 575 24.43 21.92 63.66
CA ARG A 575 24.36 23.41 63.45
C ARG A 575 23.45 23.82 62.27
N THR A 576 22.21 24.27 62.49
CA THR A 576 21.78 25.67 62.80
C THR A 576 22.32 26.72 61.81
N THR A 577 21.55 27.56 61.11
CA THR A 577 20.11 27.93 61.17
C THR A 577 19.71 28.67 59.84
N ARG A 578 18.52 29.24 59.55
CA ARG A 578 17.37 29.78 60.34
C ARG A 578 16.07 29.88 59.50
N ASN A 579 14.99 30.33 60.14
CA ASN A 579 13.65 30.61 59.58
C ASN A 579 13.64 31.87 58.65
N ARG A 580 12.56 32.26 57.93
CA ARG A 580 11.10 32.08 58.18
C ARG A 580 10.23 32.37 56.92
N GLU A 581 9.07 31.71 56.82
CA GLU A 581 7.98 32.09 55.88
C GLU A 581 7.19 33.33 56.39
N LYS A 582 6.37 34.02 55.54
CA LYS A 582 4.95 33.66 55.24
C LYS A 582 4.12 34.84 54.64
N ARG A 583 3.35 34.53 53.58
CA ARG A 583 1.99 35.02 53.21
C ARG A 583 1.61 36.53 53.22
N SER A 584 1.18 36.98 52.03
CA SER A 584 -0.21 37.39 51.68
C SER A 584 -0.64 38.87 51.55
N ASN A 585 -1.66 39.05 50.69
CA ASN A 585 -2.72 40.07 50.65
C ASN A 585 -2.53 41.46 49.97
N LEU A 586 -3.01 41.50 48.71
CA LEU A 586 -4.21 42.24 48.28
C LEU A 586 -4.18 43.78 48.03
N SER A 587 -4.93 44.16 46.97
CA SER A 587 -5.62 45.44 46.72
C SER A 587 -4.86 46.73 46.34
N ARG A 588 -4.88 46.99 45.01
CA ARG A 588 -5.69 48.04 44.33
C ARG A 588 -5.29 49.52 44.45
N SER A 589 -5.48 50.24 43.32
CA SER A 589 -5.43 51.70 43.11
C SER A 589 -4.05 52.39 43.26
N SER A 590 -3.74 53.52 42.60
CA SER A 590 -4.05 54.04 41.24
C SER A 590 -3.44 55.44 41.06
N SER A 591 -3.13 55.86 39.83
CA SER A 591 -2.88 57.26 39.40
C SER A 591 -1.56 57.93 39.86
N ILE A 592 -0.94 58.91 39.18
CA ILE A 592 -1.02 59.41 37.77
C ILE A 592 0.25 60.27 37.46
N SER A 593 0.62 60.39 36.17
CA SER A 593 1.58 61.39 35.60
C SER A 593 3.08 61.27 35.99
N SER A 594 4.08 61.75 35.21
CA SER A 594 4.09 62.51 33.94
C SER A 594 5.36 62.27 33.10
N SER A 595 5.24 62.27 31.75
CA SER A 595 6.23 62.67 30.71
C SER A 595 7.62 61.97 30.66
N THR A 596 8.28 61.76 29.50
CA THR A 596 8.13 62.31 28.13
C THR A 596 8.76 61.35 27.10
N SER A 597 8.31 61.37 25.83
CA SER A 597 9.01 61.01 24.56
C SER A 597 9.84 59.70 24.44
N GLU A 598 9.91 58.99 23.31
CA GLU A 598 9.28 59.12 21.99
C GLU A 598 9.42 57.78 21.23
N ASN A 599 8.38 57.33 20.52
CA ASN A 599 8.47 56.62 19.23
C ASN A 599 7.07 56.27 18.70
N ASN A 600 6.88 56.31 17.38
CA ASN A 600 5.61 56.01 16.73
C ASN A 600 5.57 54.57 16.20
N ASP A 601 4.60 53.79 16.65
CA ASP A 601 4.12 52.60 15.92
C ASP A 601 2.58 52.56 15.97
N ASN A 602 1.93 52.38 14.81
CA ASN A 602 0.48 52.58 14.64
C ASN A 602 -0.35 51.37 15.09
N VAL A 603 -0.42 51.13 16.40
CA VAL A 603 -1.32 50.12 16.99
C VAL A 603 -2.77 50.57 16.92
N LYS A 604 -3.54 50.00 15.97
CA LYS A 604 -5.00 50.17 15.93
C LYS A 604 -5.65 49.32 17.02
N THR A 605 -6.04 49.94 18.12
CA THR A 605 -6.82 49.29 19.17
C THR A 605 -8.26 49.04 18.72
N ASP A 606 -8.66 47.77 18.58
CA ASP A 606 -10.08 47.43 18.46
C ASP A 606 -10.80 47.71 19.79
N PHE A 607 -12.05 48.21 19.73
CA PHE A 607 -12.81 48.56 20.93
C PHE A 607 -13.54 47.33 21.50
N PRO A 608 -13.60 47.13 22.82
CA PRO A 608 -14.36 46.03 23.41
C PRO A 608 -15.86 46.21 23.15
N SER A 609 -16.53 45.15 22.67
CA SER A 609 -17.99 45.08 22.63
C SER A 609 -18.53 44.37 23.88
N ASN A 610 -19.81 44.58 24.18
CA ASN A 610 -20.52 43.78 25.18
C ASN A 610 -20.94 42.41 24.62
N ALA A 611 -21.00 42.29 23.28
CA ALA A 611 -21.46 41.10 22.58
C ALA A 611 -20.50 39.92 22.76
N LYS A 612 -21.07 38.71 22.81
CA LYS A 612 -20.31 37.47 23.04
C LYS A 612 -20.80 36.36 22.13
N ILE A 613 -19.88 35.63 21.51
CA ILE A 613 -20.21 34.46 20.68
C ILE A 613 -19.94 33.16 21.44
N LYS A 614 -20.90 32.24 21.46
CA LYS A 614 -20.76 30.91 22.06
C LYS A 614 -20.24 29.91 21.04
N LEU A 615 -19.09 29.32 21.32
CA LEU A 615 -18.44 28.34 20.46
C LEU A 615 -18.14 27.05 21.24
N THR A 616 -18.18 25.90 20.55
CA THR A 616 -17.50 24.67 21.00
C THR A 616 -16.34 24.39 20.06
N LEU A 617 -15.16 24.18 20.62
CA LEU A 617 -13.94 23.82 19.91
C LEU A 617 -13.50 22.43 20.35
N ARG A 618 -13.34 21.48 19.42
CA ARG A 618 -12.68 20.19 19.67
C ARG A 618 -11.63 19.95 18.58
N TYR A 619 -10.49 19.40 18.95
CA TYR A 619 -9.53 18.85 18.01
C TYR A 619 -9.63 17.32 18.00
N SER A 620 -9.86 16.75 16.81
CA SER A 620 -9.70 15.30 16.59
C SER A 620 -8.27 15.04 16.14
N VAL A 621 -7.48 14.36 16.99
CA VAL A 621 -6.09 14.01 16.70
C VAL A 621 -6.01 13.03 15.53
N GLN A 622 -6.78 11.95 15.56
CA GLN A 622 -6.78 10.90 14.54
C GLN A 622 -7.16 11.45 13.14
N ARG A 623 -8.21 12.28 13.05
CA ARG A 623 -8.59 12.93 11.78
C ARG A 623 -7.68 14.11 11.42
N GLN A 624 -6.90 14.61 12.39
CA GLN A 624 -6.24 15.91 12.39
C GLN A 624 -7.18 17.02 11.89
N LYS A 625 -8.26 17.23 12.62
CA LYS A 625 -9.29 18.22 12.30
C LYS A 625 -9.64 19.06 13.53
N LEU A 626 -9.55 20.39 13.38
CA LEU A 626 -10.21 21.32 14.29
C LEU A 626 -11.69 21.41 13.90
N ILE A 627 -12.56 21.05 14.86
CA ILE A 627 -14.00 21.09 14.76
C ILE A 627 -14.49 22.33 15.53
N VAL A 628 -15.18 23.22 14.84
CA VAL A 628 -15.70 24.49 15.37
C VAL A 628 -17.22 24.51 15.22
N GLN A 629 -17.95 24.39 16.34
CA GLN A 629 -19.40 24.60 16.37
C GLN A 629 -19.71 26.04 16.78
N VAL A 630 -20.47 26.74 15.94
CA VAL A 630 -21.01 28.08 16.18
C VAL A 630 -22.42 27.92 16.72
N HIS A 631 -22.65 28.20 18.01
CA HIS A 631 -23.97 28.07 18.63
C HIS A 631 -24.81 29.31 18.36
N HIS A 632 -24.58 30.38 19.13
CA HIS A 632 -25.35 31.62 19.10
C HIS A 632 -24.52 32.81 19.57
N ILE A 633 -25.06 34.01 19.42
CA ILE A 633 -24.47 35.26 19.90
C ILE A 633 -25.42 35.91 20.92
N GLU A 634 -24.84 36.49 21.97
CA GLU A 634 -25.53 37.26 23.02
C GLU A 634 -25.08 38.73 23.00
N ASP A 635 -25.94 39.63 23.48
CA ASP A 635 -25.70 41.08 23.67
C ASP A 635 -25.33 41.88 22.38
N LEU A 636 -25.67 41.37 21.18
CA LEU A 636 -25.29 41.99 19.89
C LEU A 636 -26.25 43.12 19.48
N HIS A 637 -26.03 44.31 20.04
CA HIS A 637 -26.84 45.50 19.74
C HIS A 637 -26.47 46.10 18.37
N LEU A 638 -27.35 45.91 17.38
CA LEU A 638 -27.21 46.45 16.01
C LEU A 638 -28.56 46.92 15.46
N GLU A 639 -28.59 48.13 14.91
CA GLU A 639 -29.78 48.74 14.30
C GLU A 639 -29.80 48.51 12.77
N ASP A 640 -30.99 48.34 12.19
CA ASP A 640 -31.25 48.26 10.73
C ASP A 640 -30.53 47.17 9.91
N VAL A 641 -30.14 46.05 10.55
CA VAL A 641 -29.40 44.94 9.90
C VAL A 641 -30.30 43.97 9.12
N LYS A 642 -29.97 43.71 7.85
CA LYS A 642 -30.80 42.88 6.92
C LYS A 642 -30.52 41.38 6.95
N GLY A 643 -29.44 40.96 7.61
CA GLY A 643 -29.10 39.55 7.83
C GLY A 643 -27.65 39.38 8.28
N LEU A 644 -27.44 38.57 9.32
CA LEU A 644 -26.15 38.31 9.94
C LEU A 644 -25.63 36.91 9.61
N TYR A 645 -24.32 36.77 9.39
CA TYR A 645 -23.65 35.48 9.34
C TYR A 645 -22.29 35.53 10.05
N VAL A 646 -21.88 34.41 10.63
CA VAL A 646 -20.55 34.23 11.20
C VAL A 646 -19.61 33.71 10.11
N LYS A 647 -18.40 34.24 10.07
CA LYS A 647 -17.34 33.96 9.12
C LYS A 647 -16.10 33.52 9.90
N LEU A 648 -15.53 32.38 9.53
CA LEU A 648 -14.37 31.80 10.20
C LEU A 648 -13.16 31.78 9.25
N TYR A 649 -11.97 32.04 9.80
CA TYR A 649 -10.68 31.80 9.18
C TYR A 649 -9.71 31.16 10.17
N LEU A 650 -8.80 30.34 9.66
CA LEU A 650 -7.56 29.99 10.36
C LEU A 650 -6.45 30.96 9.92
N LEU A 651 -5.85 31.68 10.85
CA LEU A 651 -4.72 32.58 10.62
C LEU A 651 -3.40 31.83 10.82
N PRO A 652 -2.31 32.17 10.08
CA PRO A 652 -2.17 33.33 9.19
C PRO A 652 -2.83 33.18 7.80
N GLU A 653 -3.22 31.97 7.40
CA GLU A 653 -3.63 31.63 6.03
C GLU A 653 -5.07 32.00 5.68
N ARG A 654 -5.30 33.30 5.44
CA ARG A 654 -6.55 33.83 4.86
C ARG A 654 -6.74 33.50 3.37
N HIS A 655 -6.61 32.23 2.99
CA HIS A 655 -6.96 31.74 1.66
C HIS A 655 -8.48 31.78 1.43
N LYS A 656 -8.93 31.56 0.18
CA LYS A 656 -10.37 31.43 -0.10
C LYS A 656 -10.95 30.16 0.50
N ASP A 657 -10.19 29.07 0.51
CA ASP A 657 -10.67 27.72 0.79
C ASP A 657 -10.61 27.36 2.28
N SER A 658 -9.80 28.09 3.06
CA SER A 658 -9.81 28.07 4.54
C SER A 658 -10.96 28.87 5.15
N LYS A 659 -11.72 29.63 4.34
CA LYS A 659 -12.92 30.32 4.79
C LYS A 659 -14.03 29.32 5.12
N ARG A 660 -14.70 29.52 6.25
CA ARG A 660 -16.05 28.96 6.50
C ARG A 660 -17.04 30.11 6.74
N LYS A 661 -18.32 29.86 6.51
CA LYS A 661 -19.40 30.80 6.85
C LYS A 661 -20.67 30.04 7.23
N THR A 662 -21.45 30.61 8.15
CA THR A 662 -22.82 30.15 8.43
C THR A 662 -23.78 30.53 7.31
N GLN A 663 -25.01 30.03 7.41
CA GLN A 663 -26.18 30.61 6.80
C GLN A 663 -26.46 32.02 7.37
N VAL A 664 -27.35 32.76 6.71
CA VAL A 664 -27.70 34.14 7.08
C VAL A 664 -28.96 34.13 7.95
N VAL A 665 -28.82 34.61 9.19
CA VAL A 665 -29.89 34.68 10.18
C VAL A 665 -30.45 36.11 10.20
N ARG A 666 -31.78 36.23 10.12
CA ARG A 666 -32.51 37.51 10.17
C ARG A 666 -33.21 37.63 11.51
N THR A 667 -32.47 38.06 12.52
CA THR A 667 -32.95 38.16 13.90
C THR A 667 -32.28 39.33 14.61
N GLU A 668 -33.10 40.14 15.27
CA GLU A 668 -32.64 41.31 16.01
C GLU A 668 -32.06 40.88 17.36
N ASN A 669 -30.78 41.24 17.58
CA ASN A 669 -30.00 41.15 18.82
C ASN A 669 -29.42 39.79 19.28
N ASN A 670 -30.06 38.63 19.06
CA ASN A 670 -29.52 37.32 19.52
C ASN A 670 -29.66 36.19 18.47
N PRO A 671 -28.84 36.19 17.40
CA PRO A 671 -28.91 35.16 16.35
C PRO A 671 -28.36 33.79 16.80
N ILE A 672 -29.05 32.73 16.41
CA ILE A 672 -28.69 31.32 16.64
C ILE A 672 -28.35 30.67 15.29
N PHE A 673 -27.25 29.92 15.23
CA PHE A 673 -26.75 29.25 14.03
C PHE A 673 -26.73 27.72 14.20
N ASN A 674 -26.13 27.23 15.30
CA ASN A 674 -25.90 25.81 15.60
C ASN A 674 -25.18 25.02 14.49
N GLU A 675 -24.36 25.68 13.67
CA GLU A 675 -23.62 25.07 12.55
C GLU A 675 -22.21 24.62 12.99
N THR A 676 -21.75 23.48 12.45
CA THR A 676 -20.43 22.90 12.74
C THR A 676 -19.54 22.91 11.50
N PHE A 677 -18.29 23.31 11.67
CA PHE A 677 -17.31 23.43 10.60
C PHE A 677 -16.03 22.66 10.92
N GLU A 678 -15.48 21.97 9.92
CA GLU A 678 -14.17 21.32 10.02
C GLU A 678 -13.07 22.09 9.27
N PHE A 679 -11.90 22.15 9.90
CA PHE A 679 -10.63 22.59 9.34
C PHE A 679 -9.62 21.45 9.45
N LEU A 680 -9.03 21.04 8.33
CA LEU A 680 -7.93 20.07 8.31
C LEU A 680 -6.65 20.79 8.77
N ILE A 681 -6.01 20.30 9.83
CA ILE A 681 -4.79 20.89 10.41
C ILE A 681 -4.10 19.86 11.29
N SER A 682 -2.77 19.73 11.20
CA SER A 682 -1.97 18.83 12.04
C SER A 682 -1.82 19.32 13.48
N GLN A 683 -1.45 18.40 14.38
CA GLN A 683 -1.34 18.72 15.81
C GLN A 683 -0.18 19.69 16.08
N ASP A 684 0.92 19.56 15.35
CA ASP A 684 2.09 20.44 15.45
C ASP A 684 1.77 21.85 14.91
N GLU A 685 0.98 21.95 13.85
CA GLU A 685 0.52 23.25 13.34
C GLU A 685 -0.48 23.92 14.29
N LEU A 686 -1.30 23.16 15.03
CA LEU A 686 -2.42 23.68 15.82
C LEU A 686 -2.02 24.82 16.78
N GLY A 687 -0.89 24.70 17.48
CA GLY A 687 -0.38 25.72 18.38
C GLY A 687 0.13 27.00 17.68
N SER A 688 0.43 26.94 16.39
CA SER A 688 0.89 28.11 15.62
C SER A 688 -0.25 28.98 15.07
N LYS A 689 -1.47 28.44 14.96
CA LYS A 689 -2.60 29.09 14.28
C LYS A 689 -3.56 29.75 15.25
N HIS A 690 -4.29 30.74 14.74
CA HIS A 690 -5.33 31.44 15.48
C HIS A 690 -6.66 31.36 14.72
N LEU A 691 -7.76 31.08 15.41
CA LEU A 691 -9.10 31.07 14.83
C LEU A 691 -9.70 32.48 14.85
N GLU A 692 -9.78 33.14 13.70
CA GLU A 692 -10.47 34.42 13.53
C GLU A 692 -11.96 34.18 13.26
N VAL A 693 -12.79 34.68 14.16
CA VAL A 693 -14.25 34.59 14.12
C VAL A 693 -14.80 35.99 13.92
N SER A 694 -15.49 36.22 12.80
CA SER A 694 -15.98 37.54 12.40
C SER A 694 -17.48 37.52 12.13
N ILE A 695 -18.20 38.52 12.62
CA ILE A 695 -19.62 38.74 12.32
C ILE A 695 -19.70 39.67 11.11
N CYS A 696 -20.49 39.29 10.11
CA CYS A 696 -20.71 40.07 8.89
C CYS A 696 -22.20 40.26 8.60
N GLU A 697 -22.55 41.40 8.01
CA GLU A 697 -23.86 41.59 7.37
C GLU A 697 -23.84 41.10 5.90
N GLU A 698 -24.99 40.62 5.43
CA GLU A 698 -25.27 40.37 4.02
C GLU A 698 -25.43 41.70 3.24
N ARG A 699 -24.33 42.18 2.62
CA ARG A 699 -24.30 43.38 1.76
C ARG A 699 -23.97 43.02 0.30
N VAL A 700 -24.41 43.87 -0.63
CA VAL A 700 -24.17 43.70 -2.08
C VAL A 700 -22.73 44.07 -2.48
N ILE A 701 -22.08 44.98 -1.74
CA ILE A 701 -20.73 45.47 -2.02
C ILE A 701 -19.91 45.46 -0.72
N LYS A 702 -18.80 44.70 -0.71
CA LYS A 702 -17.83 44.51 0.39
C LYS A 702 -18.43 44.19 1.78
N ASN A 703 -18.44 42.90 2.12
CA ASN A 703 -18.80 42.43 3.47
C ASN A 703 -17.60 42.60 4.41
N GLU A 704 -17.46 43.80 4.99
CA GLU A 704 -16.55 44.05 6.11
C GLU A 704 -17.07 43.37 7.40
N PRO A 705 -16.18 42.97 8.33
CA PRO A 705 -16.60 42.45 9.63
C PRO A 705 -17.06 43.61 10.53
N ILE A 706 -18.23 43.44 11.16
CA ILE A 706 -18.80 44.38 12.14
C ILE A 706 -18.01 44.27 13.45
N GLU A 707 -17.93 43.04 13.96
CA GLU A 707 -17.17 42.67 15.13
C GLU A 707 -16.40 41.37 14.87
N LYS A 708 -15.33 41.16 15.62
CA LYS A 708 -14.46 39.99 15.50
C LYS A 708 -13.91 39.56 16.85
N VAL A 709 -13.52 38.29 16.97
CA VAL A 709 -12.61 37.80 18.00
C VAL A 709 -11.55 36.92 17.32
N VAL A 710 -10.32 36.98 17.83
CA VAL A 710 -9.22 36.10 17.41
C VAL A 710 -8.91 35.19 18.59
N ILE A 711 -9.05 33.89 18.39
CA ILE A 711 -8.88 32.87 19.42
C ILE A 711 -7.54 32.20 19.18
N ASP A 712 -6.63 32.39 20.12
CA ASP A 712 -5.37 31.66 20.24
C ASP A 712 -5.66 30.20 20.59
N LEU A 713 -5.18 29.26 19.76
CA LEU A 713 -5.46 27.83 19.90
C LEU A 713 -4.43 27.11 20.79
N GLU A 714 -3.21 27.64 20.93
CA GLU A 714 -2.16 27.11 21.82
C GLU A 714 -2.63 27.09 23.28
N LYS A 715 -3.40 28.11 23.68
CA LYS A 715 -3.85 28.33 25.05
C LYS A 715 -5.06 27.49 25.46
N LEU A 716 -5.49 26.54 24.62
CA LEU A 716 -6.71 25.74 24.82
C LEU A 716 -6.43 24.24 24.77
N SER A 717 -6.86 23.52 25.81
CA SER A 717 -6.91 22.04 25.76
C SER A 717 -8.13 21.59 24.96
N LEU A 718 -7.93 21.28 23.68
CA LEU A 718 -8.98 20.95 22.71
C LEU A 718 -9.26 19.44 22.54
N VAL A 719 -8.62 18.57 23.33
CA VAL A 719 -8.82 17.11 23.29
C VAL A 719 -10.30 16.75 23.57
N LEU A 720 -10.89 17.44 24.55
CA LEU A 720 -12.32 17.39 24.87
C LEU A 720 -13.05 18.63 24.31
N PRO A 721 -14.39 18.59 24.11
CA PRO A 721 -15.18 19.72 23.60
C PRO A 721 -15.13 20.99 24.48
N TYR A 722 -14.21 21.90 24.20
CA TYR A 722 -14.05 23.16 24.92
C TYR A 722 -15.16 24.15 24.51
N THR A 723 -16.17 24.29 25.36
CA THR A 723 -17.35 25.14 25.11
C THR A 723 -17.29 26.41 25.98
N ARG A 724 -17.19 27.59 25.35
CA ARG A 724 -17.20 28.89 26.05
C ARG A 724 -17.80 30.01 25.22
N PHE A 725 -18.12 31.10 25.91
CA PHE A 725 -18.35 32.41 25.32
C PHE A 725 -17.02 33.13 25.09
N PHE A 726 -16.92 33.83 23.97
CA PHE A 726 -15.78 34.66 23.60
C PHE A 726 -16.28 36.10 23.34
N ASN A 727 -15.66 37.07 24.01
CA ASN A 727 -16.00 38.49 23.85
C ASN A 727 -15.60 38.99 22.47
N LEU A 728 -16.47 39.79 21.84
CA LEU A 728 -16.25 40.36 20.52
C LEU A 728 -15.69 41.78 20.61
N TYR A 729 -14.97 42.21 19.57
CA TYR A 729 -14.34 43.51 19.48
C TYR A 729 -14.76 44.23 18.20
N LYS A 730 -15.13 45.51 18.34
CA LYS A 730 -15.50 46.40 17.24
C LYS A 730 -14.25 46.91 16.54
N LYS A 731 -14.20 46.68 15.22
CA LYS A 731 -13.13 47.17 14.35
C LYS A 731 -13.14 48.70 14.32
N ALA A 732 -12.00 49.33 14.56
CA ALA A 732 -11.89 50.79 14.42
C ALA A 732 -12.13 51.22 12.96
N HIS A 733 -13.16 52.04 12.73
CA HIS A 733 -13.38 52.69 11.43
C HIS A 733 -12.25 53.68 11.14
N ALA A 734 -11.81 53.73 9.89
CA ALA A 734 -11.00 54.83 9.39
C ALA A 734 -11.95 55.90 8.84
N ASN A 735 -11.78 57.13 9.32
CA ASN A 735 -12.29 58.35 8.67
C ASN A 735 -11.36 58.74 7.52
#